data_AF-A0A552F4Y8-F1
#
_entry.id   AF-A0A552F4Y8-F1
#
_cell.length_a   1.000
_cell.length_b   1.000
_cell.length_c   1.000
_cell.angle_alpha   90.00
_cell.angle_beta   90.00
_cell.angle_gamma   90.00
#
_symmetry.space_group_name_H-M   'P 1'
#
loop_
_entity.id
_entity.type
_entity.pdbx_description
1 polymer ?
#
loop_
_entity_poly.entity_id
_entity_poly.type
_entity_poly.pdbx_seq_one_letter_code
_entity_poly.pdbx_strand_id
1 'polypeptide(L)'
;MSDSPESIRNTSVSDQATNNDALGFEPYVIAIAEFLLHEQTQPPLTLSVEGEWGSGKSSFMKMLEEYLRKKGGRTVWFNAWRHDKAESVWAAFALSFIKQISTPKNWRDLPRVILGHFKLQLLRFNLEKGLFELIKALPVIIFVICASIAIPFILIVYGVEGINELIRATTSQDVFWSKINSVFKLLFTAGGLTLSGAGIFAGIKSLSRNFQRLLQNPKNNLIKYIEAPDYKKQSAFVEEFHEDFAKIVDAYIGNDRVYVFIDDLDRCEHPKSADLMQAINLMIADDPSVVFILGMDREKVAASLAVKYENILKYLPSETTEIDPDILARRSANKGLAYGYTFIEKFVQLPFLVPQPSQSDFEHFLTQLATSTPSNLQPAKPHFTFFQSFWGMFKLALPWRNNSQKHLTSPTSNQTSDLNNSSPDNPSIQSEQTEKQKAQAAVIKRLEAIQVNKSDNRDSQTVRNVIMMVAPALDYNPRRIKHFINVFRLKVYIANETGLFFEKRDENDNLLVPSLTFEQLGKFTAISLKWPLLLSDLENDKQILAELEKFALDEEKTKEYEESIRYWGSHTKLKALMAYGHEKSAANSKFSLAEVNVDKLLQVSPKVIRQTETVILPNFNLEMVDIPAGKFNMGSDENEKPIHQVIVPAFQIGKYPITQAQYQAVMGNNPSKFSGNPQNPVESVTWFNAQAFCEKLSQLTGKNYRLPTEAEWEYACRAGTKTRFSFGDDKEQLGDYAWVDGNSNNTTHPVGEKRPNPWGIYDMHGNVWEWCADSYHESYADKPDNIKENGSIPWTDNNITNASSIIRRGGSWCRDPLAYSSAYRGKSVADIRNDIGFRVVCDLPNPPITHL
;
A
#
# COMPACT_ATOMS: atom_id res chain seq x y z
N MET A 1 34.43 42.51 -10.74
CA MET A 1 34.36 42.06 -9.33
C MET A 1 32.98 42.46 -8.83
N SER A 2 32.03 41.61 -8.49
CA SER A 2 31.84 40.16 -8.60
C SER A 2 30.34 39.99 -8.42
N ASP A 3 29.64 39.54 -9.46
CA ASP A 3 28.26 39.07 -9.33
C ASP A 3 28.25 37.90 -8.35
N SER A 4 27.74 38.14 -7.14
CA SER A 4 27.43 37.06 -6.23
C SER A 4 26.29 36.25 -6.87
N PRO A 5 26.41 34.94 -7.05
CA PRO A 5 25.30 34.14 -7.55
C PRO A 5 24.12 34.32 -6.61
N GLU A 6 22.97 34.73 -7.16
CA GLU A 6 21.70 34.74 -6.43
C GLU A 6 21.59 33.45 -5.63
N SER A 7 21.55 33.55 -4.31
CA SER A 7 21.61 32.36 -3.47
C SER A 7 20.42 31.47 -3.84
N ILE A 8 20.72 30.24 -4.27
CA ILE A 8 19.75 29.18 -4.61
C ILE A 8 18.73 28.93 -3.47
N ARG A 9 18.95 29.50 -2.28
CA ARG A 9 18.03 29.48 -1.13
C ARG A 9 16.68 30.16 -1.35
N ASN A 10 16.54 31.10 -2.30
CA ASN A 10 15.27 31.81 -2.50
C ASN A 10 14.35 31.18 -3.56
N THR A 11 14.78 30.11 -4.23
CA THR A 11 14.00 29.40 -5.27
C THR A 11 13.75 27.93 -4.97
N SER A 12 14.24 27.41 -3.82
CA SER A 12 14.01 26.02 -3.43
C SER A 12 12.57 25.82 -2.94
N VAL A 13 11.81 24.99 -3.64
CA VAL A 13 10.47 24.55 -3.24
C VAL A 13 10.58 23.50 -2.12
N SER A 14 9.74 23.61 -1.09
CA SER A 14 9.72 22.64 0.02
C SER A 14 8.99 21.35 -0.39
N ASP A 15 9.59 20.20 -0.14
CA ASP A 15 8.99 18.87 -0.35
C ASP A 15 8.19 18.38 0.88
N GLN A 16 7.65 19.31 1.69
CA GLN A 16 6.84 18.95 2.84
C GLN A 16 5.38 18.75 2.45
N ALA A 17 4.77 17.67 2.95
CA ALA A 17 3.35 17.44 2.80
C ALA A 17 2.53 18.64 3.33
N THR A 18 1.54 19.08 2.57
CA THR A 18 0.76 20.29 2.81
C THR A 18 -0.74 19.98 2.88
N ASN A 19 -1.50 20.90 3.48
CA ASN A 19 -2.96 20.88 3.49
C ASN A 19 -3.56 21.78 2.39
N ASN A 20 -2.73 22.52 1.66
CA ASN A 20 -3.17 23.34 0.53
C ASN A 20 -3.52 22.43 -0.66
N ASP A 21 -4.72 22.59 -1.22
CA ASP A 21 -5.11 21.82 -2.39
C ASP A 21 -4.52 22.42 -3.67
N ALA A 22 -3.29 22.01 -3.98
CA ALA A 22 -2.64 22.40 -5.22
C ALA A 22 -2.84 21.37 -6.34
N LEU A 23 -3.24 20.13 -6.01
CA LEU A 23 -3.24 18.97 -6.91
C LEU A 23 -4.65 18.40 -7.18
N GLY A 24 -5.71 19.08 -6.73
CA GLY A 24 -7.10 18.69 -7.01
C GLY A 24 -7.63 17.56 -6.12
N PHE A 25 -7.12 17.43 -4.89
CA PHE A 25 -7.51 16.38 -3.95
C PHE A 25 -8.80 16.69 -3.17
N GLU A 26 -9.24 17.94 -3.11
CA GLU A 26 -10.37 18.39 -2.29
C GLU A 26 -11.66 17.58 -2.49
N PRO A 27 -12.13 17.30 -3.73
CA PRO A 27 -13.38 16.54 -3.93
C PRO A 27 -13.33 15.13 -3.31
N TYR A 28 -12.18 14.48 -3.42
CA TYR A 28 -11.96 13.14 -2.87
C TYR A 28 -11.83 13.15 -1.34
N VAL A 29 -11.17 14.17 -0.79
CA VAL A 29 -11.05 14.38 0.66
C VAL A 29 -12.43 14.60 1.28
N ILE A 30 -13.27 15.44 0.66
CA ILE A 30 -14.64 15.70 1.09
C ILE A 30 -15.45 14.40 1.05
N ALA A 31 -15.43 13.68 -0.08
CA ALA A 31 -16.16 12.42 -0.24
C ALA A 31 -15.82 11.39 0.86
N ILE A 32 -14.52 11.17 1.13
CA ILE A 32 -14.06 10.24 2.17
C ILE A 32 -14.47 10.75 3.56
N ALA A 33 -14.26 12.03 3.85
CA ALA A 33 -14.57 12.57 5.17
C ALA A 33 -16.06 12.49 5.49
N GLU A 34 -16.92 12.82 4.53
CA GLU A 34 -18.38 12.71 4.68
C GLU A 34 -18.82 11.27 4.86
N PHE A 35 -18.24 10.34 4.09
CA PHE A 35 -18.49 8.91 4.27
C PHE A 35 -18.11 8.45 5.69
N LEU A 36 -16.95 8.86 6.21
CA LEU A 36 -16.47 8.47 7.55
C LEU A 36 -17.29 9.10 8.70
N LEU A 37 -17.71 10.36 8.53
CA LEU A 37 -18.51 11.09 9.52
C LEU A 37 -19.97 10.66 9.56
N HIS A 38 -20.46 10.01 8.50
CA HIS A 38 -21.85 9.60 8.40
C HIS A 38 -22.26 8.66 9.55
N GLU A 39 -23.44 8.89 10.15
CA GLU A 39 -23.91 8.14 11.33
C GLU A 39 -24.05 6.63 11.06
N GLN A 40 -24.45 6.26 9.84
CA GLN A 40 -24.60 4.85 9.44
C GLN A 40 -23.27 4.15 9.14
N THR A 41 -22.16 4.88 9.07
CA THR A 41 -20.82 4.29 8.91
C THR A 41 -20.35 3.78 10.26
N GLN A 42 -20.53 2.47 10.50
CA GLN A 42 -20.19 1.83 11.77
C GLN A 42 -18.71 1.42 11.79
N PRO A 43 -17.92 1.84 12.79
CA PRO A 43 -16.61 1.26 13.03
C PRO A 43 -16.75 -0.13 13.70
N PRO A 44 -15.69 -0.95 13.72
CA PRO A 44 -14.33 -0.64 13.31
C PRO A 44 -14.18 -0.65 11.78
N LEU A 45 -13.37 0.29 11.26
CA LEU A 45 -13.16 0.45 9.82
C LEU A 45 -11.71 0.83 9.52
N THR A 46 -11.16 0.23 8.47
CA THR A 46 -9.83 0.58 7.94
C THR A 46 -9.93 1.06 6.51
N LEU A 47 -9.48 2.29 6.32
CA LEU A 47 -9.22 2.92 5.04
C LEU A 47 -7.72 2.85 4.75
N SER A 48 -7.32 2.41 3.56
CA SER A 48 -5.97 2.65 3.05
C SER A 48 -5.98 3.78 2.02
N VAL A 49 -4.98 4.66 2.14
CA VAL A 49 -4.64 5.70 1.18
C VAL A 49 -3.37 5.24 0.46
N GLU A 50 -3.56 4.77 -0.76
CA GLU A 50 -2.56 4.01 -1.53
C GLU A 50 -1.94 4.85 -2.65
N GLY A 51 -0.70 4.55 -3.01
CA GLY A 51 -0.01 5.18 -4.14
C GLY A 51 1.50 5.07 -4.05
N GLU A 52 2.18 5.30 -5.16
CA GLU A 52 3.64 5.28 -5.25
C GLU A 52 4.28 6.48 -4.53
N TRP A 53 5.61 6.47 -4.44
CA TRP A 53 6.33 7.64 -3.93
C TRP A 53 6.04 8.88 -4.79
N GLY A 54 5.85 10.03 -4.15
CA GLY A 54 5.52 11.28 -4.84
C GLY A 54 4.04 11.47 -5.20
N SER A 55 3.16 10.48 -5.02
CA SER A 55 1.74 10.60 -5.40
C SER A 55 0.91 11.57 -4.55
N GLY A 56 1.45 12.09 -3.44
CA GLY A 56 0.75 13.02 -2.56
C GLY A 56 -0.04 12.40 -1.39
N LYS A 57 0.13 11.09 -1.09
CA LYS A 57 -0.54 10.39 0.04
C LYS A 57 -0.54 11.16 1.36
N SER A 58 0.63 11.63 1.80
CA SER A 58 0.76 12.35 3.07
C SER A 58 0.05 13.71 3.05
N SER A 59 0.03 14.41 1.91
CA SER A 59 -0.74 15.66 1.74
C SER A 59 -2.24 15.37 1.79
N PHE A 60 -2.70 14.35 1.06
CA PHE A 60 -4.09 13.88 1.09
C PHE A 60 -4.55 13.55 2.52
N MET A 61 -3.75 12.76 3.26
CA MET A 61 -4.06 12.40 4.64
C MET A 61 -4.12 13.61 5.57
N LYS A 62 -3.25 14.61 5.39
CA LYS A 62 -3.29 15.86 6.17
C LYS A 62 -4.56 16.67 5.90
N MET A 63 -4.96 16.79 4.62
CA MET A 63 -6.21 17.44 4.23
C MET A 63 -7.41 16.74 4.86
N LEU A 64 -7.44 15.41 4.81
CA LEU A 64 -8.49 14.59 5.43
C LEU A 64 -8.51 14.76 6.95
N GLU A 65 -7.36 14.74 7.62
CA GLU A 65 -7.27 14.98 9.06
C GLU A 65 -7.83 16.35 9.45
N GLU A 66 -7.47 17.39 8.72
CA GLU A 66 -7.93 18.75 8.97
C GLU A 66 -9.46 18.87 8.78
N TYR A 67 -10.00 18.28 7.72
CA TYR A 67 -11.44 18.29 7.48
C TYR A 67 -12.21 17.58 8.59
N LEU A 68 -11.76 16.38 9.00
CA LEU A 68 -12.36 15.64 10.11
C LEU A 68 -12.31 16.44 11.42
N ARG A 69 -11.18 17.08 11.73
CA ARG A 69 -11.04 17.95 12.93
C ARG A 69 -11.99 19.14 12.89
N LYS A 70 -12.13 19.81 11.74
CA LYS A 70 -13.06 20.94 11.55
C LYS A 70 -14.51 20.53 11.81
N LYS A 71 -14.87 19.30 11.50
CA LYS A 71 -16.20 18.72 11.75
C LYS A 71 -16.36 18.11 13.16
N GLY A 72 -15.39 18.31 14.06
CA GLY A 72 -15.43 17.83 15.44
C GLY A 72 -14.91 16.41 15.65
N GLY A 73 -14.38 15.76 14.61
CA GLY A 73 -13.74 14.46 14.70
C GLY A 73 -12.46 14.49 15.52
N ARG A 74 -12.25 13.46 16.36
CA ARG A 74 -11.02 13.29 17.13
C ARG A 74 -10.00 12.55 16.29
N THR A 75 -8.83 13.13 16.08
CA THR A 75 -7.78 12.51 15.28
C THR A 75 -6.50 12.27 16.08
N VAL A 76 -5.80 11.20 15.72
CA VAL A 76 -4.47 10.80 16.20
C VAL A 76 -3.57 10.60 14.98
N TRP A 77 -2.37 11.16 15.00
CA TRP A 77 -1.40 11.00 13.91
C TRP A 77 -0.16 10.22 14.37
N PHE A 78 0.24 9.21 13.61
CA PHE A 78 1.44 8.43 13.85
C PHE A 78 2.22 8.25 12.55
N ASN A 79 3.53 8.51 12.58
CA ASN A 79 4.41 8.28 11.43
C ASN A 79 5.28 7.07 11.76
N ALA A 80 5.04 5.96 11.07
CA ALA A 80 5.63 4.66 11.41
C ALA A 80 7.14 4.66 11.20
N TRP A 81 7.61 5.23 10.10
CA TRP A 81 9.03 5.30 9.73
C TRP A 81 9.90 6.04 10.76
N ARG A 82 9.39 7.08 11.42
CA ARG A 82 10.13 7.80 12.48
C ARG A 82 10.48 6.93 13.67
N HIS A 83 9.76 5.83 13.86
CA HIS A 83 9.95 4.89 14.95
C HIS A 83 10.55 3.56 14.47
N ASP A 84 11.07 3.51 13.24
CA ASP A 84 11.62 2.29 12.65
C ASP A 84 12.85 1.77 13.41
N LYS A 85 13.62 2.65 14.07
CA LYS A 85 14.72 2.25 14.96
C LYS A 85 14.28 1.73 16.33
N ALA A 86 13.00 1.82 16.66
CA ALA A 86 12.48 1.23 17.90
C ALA A 86 12.49 -0.30 17.78
N GLU A 87 12.72 -0.99 18.90
CA GLU A 87 12.68 -2.45 18.94
C GLU A 87 11.31 -3.00 18.49
N SER A 88 10.23 -2.24 18.71
CA SER A 88 8.92 -2.51 18.10
C SER A 88 8.17 -1.23 17.74
N VAL A 89 7.79 -1.10 16.46
CA VAL A 89 7.08 0.08 15.94
C VAL A 89 5.68 0.19 16.54
N TRP A 90 5.02 -0.94 16.80
CA TRP A 90 3.69 -0.96 17.38
C TRP A 90 3.64 -0.47 18.84
N ALA A 91 4.68 -0.72 19.65
CA ALA A 91 4.76 -0.18 21.01
C ALA A 91 4.88 1.35 20.99
N ALA A 92 5.67 1.87 20.03
CA ALA A 92 5.77 3.30 19.81
C ALA A 92 4.41 3.90 19.37
N PHE A 93 3.66 3.18 18.54
CA PHE A 93 2.29 3.54 18.18
C PHE A 93 1.38 3.60 19.41
N ALA A 94 1.33 2.55 20.22
CA ALA A 94 0.54 2.47 21.45
C ALA A 94 0.80 3.66 22.38
N LEU A 95 2.08 3.93 22.68
CA LEU A 95 2.48 5.06 23.52
C LEU A 95 2.10 6.41 22.92
N SER A 96 2.28 6.59 21.61
CA SER A 96 1.89 7.80 20.90
C SER A 96 0.37 8.02 20.92
N PHE A 97 -0.40 6.97 20.70
CA PHE A 97 -1.85 6.98 20.73
C PHE A 97 -2.35 7.43 22.10
N ILE A 98 -1.93 6.73 23.16
CA ILE A 98 -2.31 7.04 24.55
C ILE A 98 -1.99 8.50 24.87
N LYS A 99 -0.78 8.94 24.56
CA LYS A 99 -0.33 10.32 24.80
C LYS A 99 -1.24 11.33 24.10
N GLN A 100 -1.63 11.09 22.85
CA GLN A 100 -2.43 12.05 22.09
C GLN A 100 -3.89 12.11 22.55
N ILE A 101 -4.48 11.01 23.00
CA ILE A 101 -5.88 10.99 23.48
C ILE A 101 -6.02 11.45 24.94
N SER A 102 -4.98 11.25 25.76
CA SER A 102 -4.94 11.63 27.17
C SER A 102 -4.43 13.05 27.40
N THR A 103 -3.96 13.75 26.36
CA THR A 103 -3.51 15.15 26.49
C THR A 103 -4.64 16.10 26.08
N PRO A 104 -5.06 17.06 26.94
CA PRO A 104 -6.09 18.02 26.56
C PRO A 104 -5.54 18.96 25.49
N LYS A 105 -6.24 19.07 24.35
CA LYS A 105 -5.84 20.01 23.28
C LYS A 105 -6.22 21.44 23.64
N ASN A 106 -7.40 21.63 24.24
CA ASN A 106 -7.93 22.91 24.69
C ASN A 106 -8.48 22.83 26.11
N TRP A 107 -8.72 23.99 26.75
CA TRP A 107 -9.33 24.06 28.10
C TRP A 107 -10.70 23.35 28.20
N ARG A 108 -11.44 23.26 27.09
CA ARG A 108 -12.72 22.54 27.01
C ARG A 108 -12.56 21.01 27.13
N ASP A 109 -11.40 20.47 26.79
CA ASP A 109 -11.13 19.02 26.84
C ASP A 109 -10.64 18.56 28.22
N LEU A 110 -10.22 19.50 29.08
CA LEU A 110 -9.60 19.21 30.37
C LEU A 110 -10.51 18.38 31.31
N PRO A 111 -11.82 18.68 31.46
CA PRO A 111 -12.70 17.87 32.31
C PRO A 111 -12.84 16.43 31.82
N ARG A 112 -12.95 16.23 30.49
CA ARG A 112 -13.02 14.90 29.88
C ARG A 112 -11.74 14.12 30.15
N VAL A 113 -10.58 14.73 30.00
CA VAL A 113 -9.28 14.07 30.24
C VAL A 113 -9.13 13.67 31.71
N ILE A 114 -9.51 14.55 32.65
CA ILE A 114 -9.47 14.22 34.10
C ILE A 114 -10.42 13.07 34.41
N LEU A 115 -11.66 13.12 33.89
CA LEU A 115 -12.63 12.04 34.07
C LEU A 115 -12.15 10.74 33.42
N GLY A 116 -11.51 10.82 32.26
CA GLY A 116 -10.93 9.68 31.56
C GLY A 116 -9.78 9.05 32.33
N HIS A 117 -8.87 9.85 32.91
CA HIS A 117 -7.85 9.33 33.82
C HIS A 117 -8.49 8.61 35.01
N PHE A 118 -9.50 9.20 35.65
CA PHE A 118 -10.19 8.58 36.77
C PHE A 118 -10.89 7.27 36.36
N LYS A 119 -11.63 7.29 35.25
CA LYS A 119 -12.34 6.13 34.68
C LYS A 119 -11.36 5.02 34.32
N LEU A 120 -10.22 5.34 33.71
CA LEU A 120 -9.19 4.36 33.37
C LEU A 120 -8.60 3.69 34.62
N GLN A 121 -8.31 4.48 35.67
CA GLN A 121 -7.81 3.91 36.93
C GLN A 121 -8.85 3.01 37.58
N LEU A 122 -10.15 3.34 37.46
CA LEU A 122 -11.23 2.49 37.93
C LEU A 122 -11.32 1.18 37.14
N LEU A 123 -11.20 1.23 35.81
CA LEU A 123 -11.23 0.06 34.91
C LEU A 123 -10.01 -0.87 35.10
N ARG A 124 -8.86 -0.33 35.53
CA ARG A 124 -7.64 -1.09 35.83
C ARG A 124 -7.53 -1.57 37.29
N PHE A 125 -8.49 -1.21 38.14
CA PHE A 125 -8.44 -1.57 39.54
C PHE A 125 -8.90 -3.00 39.75
N ASN A 126 -8.02 -3.84 40.31
CA ASN A 126 -8.39 -5.21 40.65
C ASN A 126 -9.23 -5.24 41.94
N LEU A 127 -10.55 -5.33 41.79
CA LEU A 127 -11.50 -5.35 42.90
C LEU A 127 -11.26 -6.51 43.87
N GLU A 128 -10.90 -7.70 43.39
CA GLU A 128 -10.70 -8.88 44.24
C GLU A 128 -9.53 -8.72 45.21
N LYS A 129 -8.45 -8.06 44.76
CA LYS A 129 -7.23 -7.86 45.57
C LYS A 129 -7.22 -6.54 46.36
N GLY A 130 -7.97 -5.54 45.90
CA GLY A 130 -7.91 -4.16 46.41
C GLY A 130 -9.12 -3.68 47.25
N LEU A 131 -10.21 -4.45 47.32
CA LEU A 131 -11.47 -4.03 47.98
C LEU A 131 -11.26 -3.55 49.43
N PHE A 132 -10.42 -4.25 50.19
CA PHE A 132 -10.17 -3.92 51.60
C PHE A 132 -9.42 -2.60 51.78
N GLU A 133 -8.48 -2.26 50.87
CA GLU A 133 -7.78 -0.98 50.88
C GLU A 133 -8.65 0.16 50.35
N LEU A 134 -9.55 -0.11 49.41
CA LEU A 134 -10.55 0.84 48.94
C LEU A 134 -11.54 1.21 50.06
N ILE A 135 -12.01 0.24 50.84
CA ILE A 135 -12.87 0.45 52.02
C ILE A 135 -12.15 1.32 53.06
N LYS A 136 -10.85 1.10 53.29
CA LYS A 136 -10.04 1.94 54.18
C LYS A 136 -9.89 3.38 53.69
N ALA A 137 -9.82 3.59 52.37
CA ALA A 137 -9.69 4.92 51.76
C ALA A 137 -11.02 5.67 51.64
N LEU A 138 -12.16 4.98 51.66
CA LEU A 138 -13.51 5.54 51.50
C LEU A 138 -13.80 6.76 52.42
N PRO A 139 -13.45 6.75 53.72
CA PRO A 139 -13.69 7.90 54.61
C PRO A 139 -12.90 9.15 54.21
N VAL A 140 -11.68 8.97 53.69
CA VAL A 140 -10.81 10.04 53.20
C VAL A 140 -11.38 10.63 51.91
N ILE A 141 -11.84 9.78 50.99
CA ILE A 141 -12.46 10.20 49.73
C ILE A 141 -13.75 10.99 50.00
N ILE A 142 -14.62 10.50 50.88
CA ILE A 142 -15.85 11.20 51.30
C ILE A 142 -15.51 12.56 51.91
N PHE A 143 -14.48 12.63 52.76
CA PHE A 143 -14.05 13.90 53.36
C PHE A 143 -13.58 14.91 52.31
N VAL A 144 -12.76 14.48 51.34
CA VAL A 144 -12.27 15.35 50.24
C VAL A 144 -13.42 15.84 49.37
N ILE A 145 -14.38 14.97 49.02
CA ILE A 145 -15.58 15.35 48.26
C ILE A 145 -16.38 16.40 49.03
N CYS A 146 -16.67 16.16 50.31
CA CYS A 146 -17.36 17.11 51.18
C CYS A 146 -16.63 18.45 51.27
N ALA A 147 -15.30 18.45 51.42
CA ALA A 147 -14.50 19.67 51.46
C ALA A 147 -14.52 20.42 50.11
N SER A 148 -14.44 19.70 48.99
CA SER A 148 -14.47 20.28 47.64
C SER A 148 -15.80 20.95 47.29
N ILE A 149 -16.90 20.56 47.94
CA ILE A 149 -18.22 21.19 47.80
C ILE A 149 -18.40 22.32 48.83
N ALA A 150 -17.95 22.10 50.07
CA ALA A 150 -18.11 23.07 51.15
C ALA A 150 -17.26 24.34 50.94
N ILE A 151 -16.03 24.23 50.42
CA ILE A 151 -15.11 25.37 50.25
C ILE A 151 -15.65 26.39 49.22
N PRO A 152 -16.08 26.00 48.01
CA PRO A 152 -16.71 26.93 47.06
C PRO A 152 -18.02 27.50 47.58
N PHE A 153 -18.83 26.71 48.29
CA PHE A 153 -20.06 27.19 48.90
C PHE A 153 -19.80 28.26 49.96
N ILE A 154 -18.82 28.05 50.83
CA ILE A 154 -18.39 29.03 51.83
C ILE A 154 -17.86 30.30 51.16
N LEU A 155 -17.08 30.17 50.08
CA LEU A 155 -16.63 31.30 49.27
C LEU A 155 -17.79 32.12 48.69
N ILE A 156 -18.80 31.46 48.14
CA ILE A 156 -19.96 32.10 47.49
C ILE A 156 -20.84 32.80 48.54
N VAL A 157 -21.05 32.17 49.70
CA VAL A 157 -21.98 32.66 50.73
C VAL A 157 -21.32 33.68 51.66
N TYR A 158 -20.05 33.50 52.01
CA TYR A 158 -19.35 34.28 53.04
C TYR A 158 -18.11 35.04 52.54
N GLY A 159 -17.78 34.96 51.24
CA GLY A 159 -16.64 35.67 50.66
C GLY A 159 -15.28 35.19 51.17
N VAL A 160 -14.22 35.97 50.87
CA VAL A 160 -12.82 35.63 51.22
C VAL A 160 -12.59 35.70 52.75
N GLU A 161 -13.38 36.49 53.46
CA GLU A 161 -13.34 36.59 54.94
C GLU A 161 -13.78 35.28 55.60
N GLY A 162 -14.77 34.58 55.03
CA GLY A 162 -15.21 33.26 55.49
C GLY A 162 -14.11 32.18 55.41
N ILE A 163 -13.25 32.24 54.39
CA ILE A 163 -12.06 31.37 54.31
C ILE A 163 -11.04 31.72 55.38
N ASN A 164 -10.72 33.00 55.56
CA ASN A 164 -9.71 33.42 56.54
C ASN A 164 -10.13 33.08 57.97
N GLU A 165 -11.43 33.14 58.28
CA GLU A 165 -11.97 32.64 59.54
C GLU A 165 -11.91 31.11 59.66
N LEU A 166 -12.16 30.36 58.58
CA LEU A 166 -12.00 28.90 58.58
C LEU A 166 -10.54 28.50 58.86
N ILE A 167 -9.58 29.19 58.21
CA ILE A 167 -8.14 28.98 58.40
C ILE A 167 -7.74 29.29 59.85
N ARG A 168 -8.20 30.41 60.42
CA ARG A 168 -7.96 30.77 61.84
C ARG A 168 -8.65 29.83 62.82
N ALA A 169 -9.80 29.28 62.45
CA ALA A 169 -10.49 28.27 63.25
C ALA A 169 -9.73 26.93 63.24
N THR A 170 -8.99 26.59 62.18
CA THR A 170 -8.16 25.37 62.15
C THR A 170 -7.09 25.33 63.25
N THR A 171 -6.68 26.48 63.80
CA THR A 171 -5.74 26.59 64.94
C THR A 171 -6.39 26.32 66.31
N SER A 172 -7.72 26.31 66.42
CA SER A 172 -8.44 25.92 67.64
C SER A 172 -9.50 24.86 67.33
N GLN A 173 -9.20 23.61 67.72
CA GLN A 173 -9.95 22.42 67.31
C GLN A 173 -11.47 22.55 67.52
N ASP A 174 -11.92 23.20 68.58
CA ASP A 174 -13.35 23.30 68.93
C ASP A 174 -14.14 24.35 68.13
N VAL A 175 -13.49 25.43 67.66
CA VAL A 175 -14.16 26.52 66.91
C VAL A 175 -14.39 26.12 65.46
N PHE A 176 -13.44 25.39 64.87
CA PHE A 176 -13.54 24.85 63.51
C PHE A 176 -14.77 23.95 63.32
N TRP A 177 -15.01 23.04 64.27
CA TRP A 177 -16.12 22.09 64.19
C TRP A 177 -17.49 22.75 64.36
N SER A 178 -17.58 23.78 65.19
CA SER A 178 -18.80 24.57 65.38
C SER A 178 -19.25 25.24 64.07
N LYS A 179 -18.33 25.88 63.34
CA LYS A 179 -18.62 26.56 62.07
C LYS A 179 -18.86 25.60 60.90
N ILE A 180 -18.16 24.47 60.86
CA ILE A 180 -18.46 23.42 59.88
C ILE A 180 -19.88 22.88 60.10
N ASN A 181 -20.28 22.67 61.36
CA ASN A 181 -21.61 22.15 61.68
C ASN A 181 -22.74 23.12 61.28
N SER A 182 -22.53 24.44 61.35
CA SER A 182 -23.51 25.42 60.87
C SER A 182 -23.60 25.47 59.34
N VAL A 183 -22.49 25.29 58.61
CA VAL A 183 -22.50 25.17 57.14
C VAL A 183 -23.19 23.88 56.69
N PHE A 184 -22.90 22.74 57.33
CA PHE A 184 -23.58 21.48 57.05
C PHE A 184 -25.07 21.54 57.41
N LYS A 185 -25.44 22.16 58.53
CA LYS A 185 -26.86 22.40 58.86
C LYS A 185 -27.55 23.19 57.75
N LEU A 186 -26.94 24.27 57.24
CA LEU A 186 -27.50 25.10 56.17
C LEU A 186 -27.72 24.31 54.86
N LEU A 187 -26.74 23.49 54.46
CA LEU A 187 -26.83 22.62 53.27
C LEU A 187 -27.94 21.55 53.41
N PHE A 188 -28.11 20.97 54.60
CA PHE A 188 -29.13 19.94 54.85
C PHE A 188 -30.54 20.51 55.13
N THR A 189 -30.65 21.72 55.72
CA THR A 189 -31.96 22.40 55.88
C THR A 189 -32.49 22.96 54.57
N ALA A 190 -31.63 23.38 53.64
CA ALA A 190 -32.04 23.75 52.29
C ALA A 190 -32.51 22.53 51.45
N GLY A 191 -32.02 21.31 51.77
CA GLY A 191 -32.38 20.05 51.12
C GLY A 191 -33.50 19.23 51.79
N GLY A 192 -34.13 19.73 52.86
CA GLY A 192 -35.30 19.10 53.48
C GLY A 192 -35.04 17.91 54.42
N LEU A 193 -33.79 17.65 54.84
CA LEU A 193 -33.44 16.53 55.74
C LEU A 193 -33.03 17.05 57.13
N THR A 194 -33.94 16.99 58.11
CA THR A 194 -33.63 17.35 59.51
C THR A 194 -33.09 16.15 60.28
N LEU A 195 -31.81 15.84 60.12
CA LEU A 195 -31.10 14.89 61.00
C LEU A 195 -30.60 15.63 62.25
N SER A 196 -30.80 15.02 63.43
CA SER A 196 -30.41 15.60 64.72
C SER A 196 -28.90 15.86 64.77
N GLY A 197 -28.50 17.09 65.12
CA GLY A 197 -27.12 17.57 65.00
C GLY A 197 -26.06 16.80 65.80
N ALA A 198 -26.46 15.94 66.74
CA ALA A 198 -25.56 15.10 67.53
C ALA A 198 -25.02 13.89 66.75
N GLY A 199 -25.83 13.26 65.89
CA GLY A 199 -25.42 12.10 65.09
C GLY A 199 -24.43 12.47 63.98
N ILE A 200 -24.64 13.62 63.36
CA ILE A 200 -23.73 14.19 62.36
C ILE A 200 -22.40 14.60 63.01
N PHE A 201 -22.43 15.23 64.19
CA PHE A 201 -21.23 15.61 64.92
C PHE A 201 -20.38 14.40 65.34
N ALA A 202 -21.03 13.33 65.85
CA ALA A 202 -20.35 12.09 66.18
C ALA A 202 -19.78 11.38 64.94
N GLY A 203 -20.56 11.33 63.86
CA GLY A 203 -20.17 10.72 62.58
C GLY A 203 -18.98 11.43 61.93
N ILE A 204 -19.01 12.76 61.85
CA ILE A 204 -17.93 13.58 61.26
C ILE A 204 -16.69 13.59 62.17
N LYS A 205 -16.84 13.66 63.50
CA LYS A 205 -15.71 13.58 64.45
C LYS A 205 -15.08 12.18 64.45
N SER A 206 -15.84 11.13 64.17
CA SER A 206 -15.36 9.76 63.95
C SER A 206 -14.61 9.65 62.61
N LEU A 207 -15.18 10.22 61.54
CA LEU A 207 -14.56 10.30 60.22
C LEU A 207 -13.21 11.05 60.26
N SER A 208 -13.15 12.17 61.00
CA SER A 208 -11.94 12.97 61.18
C SER A 208 -10.86 12.28 62.02
N ARG A 209 -11.23 11.58 63.10
CA ARG A 209 -10.26 10.78 63.87
C ARG A 209 -9.69 9.64 63.04
N ASN A 210 -10.52 9.01 62.21
CA ASN A 210 -10.06 7.99 61.27
C ASN A 210 -9.20 8.60 60.15
N PHE A 211 -9.51 9.80 59.66
CA PHE A 211 -8.71 10.55 58.69
C PHE A 211 -7.32 10.92 59.22
N GLN A 212 -7.20 11.43 60.46
CA GLN A 212 -5.91 11.71 61.09
C GLN A 212 -5.07 10.44 61.29
N ARG A 213 -5.70 9.30 61.62
CA ARG A 213 -5.02 7.99 61.74
C ARG A 213 -4.58 7.43 60.38
N LEU A 214 -5.36 7.64 59.32
CA LEU A 214 -5.01 7.25 57.96
C LEU A 214 -3.87 8.10 57.38
N LEU A 215 -3.83 9.41 57.66
CA LEU A 215 -2.72 10.29 57.26
C LEU A 215 -1.38 9.96 57.93
N GLN A 216 -1.40 9.39 59.15
CA GLN A 216 -0.20 8.98 59.88
C GLN A 216 0.41 7.66 59.36
N ASN A 217 -0.28 6.93 58.48
CA ASN A 217 0.22 5.71 57.84
C ASN A 217 0.19 5.86 56.31
N PRO A 218 1.18 6.54 55.70
CA PRO A 218 1.21 6.86 54.26
C PRO A 218 1.58 5.65 53.39
N LYS A 219 1.25 4.42 53.82
CA LYS A 219 1.52 3.17 53.10
C LYS A 219 0.30 2.64 52.32
N ASN A 220 -0.77 3.43 52.17
CA ASN A 220 -1.90 3.05 51.32
C ASN A 220 -1.53 3.25 49.84
N ASN A 221 -0.71 2.35 49.31
CA ASN A 221 -0.44 2.28 47.88
C ASN A 221 -1.63 1.59 47.20
N LEU A 222 -2.78 2.27 47.08
CA LEU A 222 -3.86 1.88 46.14
C LEU A 222 -3.29 1.67 44.72
N ILE A 223 -2.23 2.42 44.39
CA ILE A 223 -1.44 2.31 43.16
C ILE A 223 -0.88 0.89 42.93
N LYS A 224 -0.59 0.10 43.97
CA LYS A 224 -0.10 -1.29 43.83
C LYS A 224 -1.15 -2.27 43.31
N TYR A 225 -2.42 -1.90 43.37
CA TYR A 225 -3.55 -2.72 42.94
C TYR A 225 -4.13 -2.27 41.60
N ILE A 226 -3.45 -1.32 40.95
CA ILE A 226 -3.74 -0.87 39.59
C ILE A 226 -2.87 -1.73 38.67
N GLU A 227 -3.51 -2.60 37.89
CA GLU A 227 -2.84 -3.43 36.89
C GLU A 227 -2.59 -2.56 35.65
N ALA A 228 -1.48 -1.82 35.66
CA ALA A 228 -1.01 -1.05 34.51
C ALA A 228 0.07 -1.86 33.76
N PRO A 229 -0.10 -2.12 32.45
CA PRO A 229 0.91 -2.86 31.69
C PRO A 229 2.23 -2.11 31.61
N ASP A 230 3.35 -2.85 31.68
CA ASP A 230 4.67 -2.30 31.36
C ASP A 230 4.91 -2.40 29.86
N TYR A 231 4.54 -1.33 29.13
CA TYR A 231 4.60 -1.31 27.66
C TYR A 231 6.01 -1.43 27.06
N LYS A 232 7.05 -1.64 27.89
CA LYS A 232 8.46 -1.75 27.46
C LYS A 232 8.99 -3.19 27.46
N LYS A 233 8.27 -4.20 27.93
CA LYS A 233 8.74 -5.60 28.00
C LYS A 233 7.99 -6.51 27.01
N GLN A 234 8.73 -7.36 26.29
CA GLN A 234 8.37 -7.78 24.92
C GLN A 234 7.67 -9.13 24.70
N SER A 235 7.54 -10.05 25.67
CA SER A 235 7.16 -11.44 25.32
C SER A 235 5.71 -11.86 25.62
N ALA A 236 4.93 -11.07 26.36
CA ALA A 236 3.49 -11.31 26.65
C ALA A 236 2.59 -10.12 26.23
N PHE A 237 3.15 -9.23 25.41
CA PHE A 237 2.81 -7.81 25.39
C PHE A 237 1.58 -7.45 24.54
N VAL A 238 1.29 -8.20 23.48
CA VAL A 238 0.19 -7.86 22.55
C VAL A 238 -1.19 -8.14 23.15
N GLU A 239 -1.35 -9.26 23.86
CA GLU A 239 -2.63 -9.63 24.50
C GLU A 239 -2.93 -8.72 25.71
N GLU A 240 -1.95 -8.47 26.58
CA GLU A 240 -2.11 -7.54 27.72
C GLU A 240 -2.40 -6.10 27.27
N PHE A 241 -1.73 -5.64 26.19
CA PHE A 241 -2.03 -4.34 25.61
C PHE A 241 -3.41 -4.31 24.96
N HIS A 242 -3.82 -5.38 24.28
CA HIS A 242 -5.11 -5.45 23.61
C HIS A 242 -6.28 -5.27 24.60
N GLU A 243 -6.27 -6.00 25.73
CA GLU A 243 -7.29 -5.83 26.77
C GLU A 243 -7.28 -4.44 27.41
N ASP A 244 -6.09 -3.88 27.60
CA ASP A 244 -5.94 -2.56 28.19
C ASP A 244 -6.29 -1.43 27.21
N PHE A 245 -6.09 -1.63 25.92
CA PHE A 245 -6.44 -0.68 24.86
C PHE A 245 -7.94 -0.40 24.84
N ALA A 246 -8.77 -1.44 24.93
CA ALA A 246 -10.23 -1.28 25.01
C ALA A 246 -10.64 -0.43 26.24
N LYS A 247 -9.99 -0.63 27.39
CA LYS A 247 -10.21 0.18 28.60
C LYS A 247 -9.80 1.64 28.40
N ILE A 248 -8.71 1.89 27.68
CA ILE A 248 -8.22 3.23 27.34
C ILE A 248 -9.19 3.96 26.42
N VAL A 249 -9.67 3.29 25.37
CA VAL A 249 -10.63 3.87 24.43
C VAL A 249 -11.94 4.17 25.15
N ASP A 250 -12.51 3.23 25.91
CA ASP A 250 -13.72 3.47 26.71
C ASP A 250 -13.53 4.63 27.72
N ALA A 251 -12.35 4.75 28.32
CA ALA A 251 -12.07 5.79 29.31
C ALA A 251 -11.98 7.20 28.72
N TYR A 252 -11.21 7.40 27.64
CA TYR A 252 -10.95 8.74 27.09
C TYR A 252 -11.87 9.11 25.92
N ILE A 253 -12.33 8.13 25.17
CA ILE A 253 -13.09 8.32 23.94
C ILE A 253 -14.58 8.05 24.19
N GLY A 254 -14.90 6.98 24.92
CA GLY A 254 -16.29 6.57 25.18
C GLY A 254 -16.97 6.10 23.90
N ASN A 255 -18.15 6.65 23.60
CA ASN A 255 -18.93 6.30 22.40
C ASN A 255 -18.57 7.16 21.16
N ASP A 256 -17.64 8.11 21.30
CA ASP A 256 -17.22 8.96 20.19
C ASP A 256 -16.28 8.20 19.25
N ARG A 257 -16.20 8.63 17.99
CA ARG A 257 -15.24 8.04 17.05
C ARG A 257 -13.86 8.68 17.16
N VAL A 258 -12.81 7.88 17.01
CA VAL A 258 -11.44 8.36 16.82
C VAL A 258 -10.89 7.91 15.47
N TYR A 259 -10.24 8.84 14.76
CA TYR A 259 -9.64 8.63 13.46
C TYR A 259 -8.11 8.58 13.61
N VAL A 260 -7.53 7.41 13.37
CA VAL A 260 -6.11 7.14 13.59
C VAL A 260 -5.39 7.10 12.25
N PHE A 261 -4.57 8.12 12.01
CA PHE A 261 -3.73 8.25 10.83
C PHE A 261 -2.38 7.60 11.08
N ILE A 262 -2.00 6.64 10.23
CA ILE A 262 -0.70 5.98 10.25
C ILE A 262 -0.06 6.16 8.88
N ASP A 263 1.03 6.90 8.82
CA ASP A 263 1.72 7.26 7.56
C ASP A 263 3.09 6.60 7.43
N ASP A 264 3.62 6.55 6.21
CA ASP A 264 4.93 6.00 5.83
C ASP A 264 5.15 4.53 6.22
N LEU A 265 4.10 3.69 6.18
CA LEU A 265 4.23 2.24 6.44
C LEU A 265 5.18 1.54 5.48
N ASP A 266 5.21 2.00 4.23
CA ASP A 266 6.04 1.47 3.15
C ASP A 266 7.53 1.81 3.27
N ARG A 267 7.91 2.69 4.21
CA ARG A 267 9.31 3.07 4.45
C ARG A 267 9.96 2.34 5.62
N CYS A 268 9.18 1.62 6.45
CA CYS A 268 9.72 0.85 7.56
C CYS A 268 10.59 -0.33 7.07
N GLU A 269 11.63 -0.67 7.82
CA GLU A 269 12.42 -1.88 7.60
C GLU A 269 11.55 -3.14 7.69
N HIS A 270 11.88 -4.15 6.89
CA HIS A 270 11.24 -5.45 6.97
C HIS A 270 11.72 -6.22 8.23
N PRO A 271 10.84 -6.91 8.98
CA PRO A 271 9.39 -7.10 8.81
C PRO A 271 8.50 -6.14 9.65
N LYS A 272 9.03 -5.00 10.13
CA LYS A 272 8.38 -4.15 11.14
C LYS A 272 7.02 -3.57 10.71
N SER A 273 6.87 -3.22 9.43
CA SER A 273 5.57 -2.77 8.89
C SER A 273 4.50 -3.86 8.99
N ALA A 274 4.86 -5.12 8.73
CA ALA A 274 3.96 -6.26 8.85
C ALA A 274 3.60 -6.59 10.31
N ASP A 275 4.51 -6.34 11.27
CA ASP A 275 4.21 -6.46 12.71
C ASP A 275 3.20 -5.41 13.16
N LEU A 276 3.39 -4.14 12.76
CA LEU A 276 2.46 -3.07 13.06
C LEU A 276 1.07 -3.35 12.49
N MET A 277 0.98 -3.79 11.22
CA MET A 277 -0.31 -4.15 10.62
C MET A 277 -1.01 -5.30 11.35
N GLN A 278 -0.27 -6.32 11.78
CA GLN A 278 -0.83 -7.42 12.56
C GLN A 278 -1.35 -6.94 13.92
N ALA A 279 -0.61 -6.07 14.61
CA ALA A 279 -1.03 -5.48 15.87
C ALA A 279 -2.32 -4.66 15.70
N ILE A 280 -2.41 -3.82 14.67
CA ILE A 280 -3.63 -3.06 14.37
C ILE A 280 -4.81 -3.99 14.09
N ASN A 281 -4.60 -5.09 13.35
CA ASN A 281 -5.66 -6.05 13.06
C ASN A 281 -6.26 -6.68 14.33
N LEU A 282 -5.44 -6.95 15.34
CA LEU A 282 -5.94 -7.42 16.63
C LEU A 282 -6.78 -6.33 17.31
N MET A 283 -6.30 -5.08 17.33
CA MET A 283 -7.01 -3.95 17.95
C MET A 283 -8.35 -3.60 17.29
N ILE A 284 -8.48 -3.86 15.98
CA ILE A 284 -9.71 -3.64 15.22
C ILE A 284 -10.80 -4.65 15.58
N ALA A 285 -10.44 -5.86 16.01
CA ALA A 285 -11.42 -6.93 16.18
C ALA A 285 -12.48 -6.60 17.25
N ASP A 286 -12.11 -5.81 18.27
CA ASP A 286 -12.88 -5.72 19.50
C ASP A 286 -13.36 -4.31 19.90
N ASP A 287 -12.93 -3.23 19.21
CA ASP A 287 -13.36 -1.86 19.55
C ASP A 287 -14.14 -1.15 18.43
N PRO A 288 -15.44 -0.85 18.62
CA PRO A 288 -16.30 -0.25 17.61
C PRO A 288 -16.12 1.27 17.46
N SER A 289 -15.17 1.90 18.15
CA SER A 289 -15.02 3.37 18.15
C SER A 289 -13.85 3.87 17.29
N VAL A 290 -12.99 2.96 16.79
CA VAL A 290 -11.75 3.32 16.12
C VAL A 290 -11.85 3.13 14.60
N VAL A 291 -11.44 4.18 13.87
CA VAL A 291 -11.26 4.15 12.41
C VAL A 291 -9.79 4.34 12.09
N PHE A 292 -9.18 3.40 11.37
CA PHE A 292 -7.79 3.49 10.93
C PHE A 292 -7.70 4.02 9.51
N ILE A 293 -6.78 4.96 9.28
CA ILE A 293 -6.44 5.53 7.98
C ILE A 293 -4.95 5.29 7.76
N LEU A 294 -4.61 4.41 6.82
CA LEU A 294 -3.25 3.96 6.58
C LEU A 294 -2.70 4.52 5.27
N GLY A 295 -1.63 5.31 5.32
CA GLY A 295 -0.84 5.71 4.16
C GLY A 295 0.17 4.63 3.82
N MET A 296 0.09 4.06 2.62
CA MET A 296 1.02 3.00 2.19
C MET A 296 1.20 2.91 0.67
N ASP A 297 2.36 2.42 0.26
CA ASP A 297 2.55 1.77 -1.03
C ASP A 297 2.14 0.29 -0.90
N ARG A 298 1.05 -0.08 -1.58
CA ARG A 298 0.42 -1.41 -1.44
C ARG A 298 1.38 -2.54 -1.82
N GLU A 299 2.19 -2.34 -2.86
CA GLU A 299 3.12 -3.36 -3.35
C GLU A 299 4.27 -3.58 -2.35
N LYS A 300 4.89 -2.49 -1.86
CA LYS A 300 5.98 -2.59 -0.88
C LYS A 300 5.53 -3.24 0.43
N VAL A 301 4.34 -2.89 0.89
CA VAL A 301 3.75 -3.53 2.08
C VAL A 301 3.42 -5.01 1.83
N ALA A 302 2.90 -5.35 0.65
CA ALA A 302 2.67 -6.75 0.27
C ALA A 302 3.99 -7.55 0.20
N ALA A 303 5.06 -6.96 -0.31
CA ALA A 303 6.40 -7.55 -0.33
C ALA A 303 6.93 -7.78 1.10
N SER A 304 6.76 -6.80 2.00
CA SER A 304 7.13 -6.93 3.42
C SER A 304 6.43 -8.12 4.09
N LEU A 305 5.13 -8.29 3.81
CA LEU A 305 4.34 -9.42 4.29
C LEU A 305 4.83 -10.74 3.69
N ALA A 306 5.20 -10.76 2.41
CA ALA A 306 5.75 -11.94 1.75
C ALA A 306 7.04 -12.43 2.43
N VAL A 307 7.96 -11.51 2.70
CA VAL A 307 9.24 -11.80 3.39
C VAL A 307 8.98 -12.31 4.80
N LYS A 308 8.08 -11.68 5.57
CA LYS A 308 7.74 -12.12 6.94
C LYS A 308 7.22 -13.56 6.98
N TYR A 309 6.46 -13.98 5.97
CA TYR A 309 5.81 -15.29 5.94
C TYR A 309 6.48 -16.29 4.98
N GLU A 310 7.71 -16.04 4.54
CA GLU A 310 8.42 -16.84 3.53
C GLU A 310 8.41 -18.34 3.85
N ASN A 311 8.60 -18.69 5.13
CA ASN A 311 8.59 -20.09 5.58
C ASN A 311 7.23 -20.78 5.38
N ILE A 312 6.12 -20.05 5.50
CA ILE A 312 4.76 -20.58 5.29
C ILE A 312 4.44 -20.68 3.81
N LEU A 313 4.95 -19.75 2.98
CA LEU A 313 4.71 -19.74 1.54
C LEU A 313 5.09 -21.06 0.86
N LYS A 314 6.08 -21.78 1.40
CA LYS A 314 6.52 -23.11 0.91
C LYS A 314 5.44 -24.19 1.03
N TYR A 315 4.58 -24.08 2.04
CA TYR A 315 3.51 -25.06 2.32
C TYR A 315 2.17 -24.70 1.70
N LEU A 316 2.00 -23.48 1.20
CA LEU A 316 0.84 -23.15 0.38
C LEU A 316 0.89 -24.00 -0.89
N PRO A 317 -0.20 -24.65 -1.33
CA PRO A 317 -0.17 -25.52 -2.49
C PRO A 317 0.32 -24.77 -3.73
N SER A 318 1.39 -25.26 -4.36
CA SER A 318 1.75 -24.91 -5.73
C SER A 318 0.79 -25.64 -6.66
N GLU A 319 0.10 -24.90 -7.52
CA GLU A 319 -0.55 -25.40 -8.74
C GLU A 319 -1.30 -26.73 -8.59
N THR A 320 -2.59 -26.67 -8.24
CA THR A 320 -3.50 -27.77 -8.59
C THR A 320 -3.89 -27.64 -10.07
N THR A 321 -3.95 -28.76 -10.78
CA THR A 321 -4.22 -28.87 -12.23
C THR A 321 -5.65 -28.50 -12.66
N GLU A 322 -6.50 -28.05 -11.73
CA GLU A 322 -7.89 -27.62 -11.97
C GLU A 322 -8.17 -26.25 -11.33
N ILE A 323 -7.40 -25.23 -11.70
CA ILE A 323 -7.56 -23.90 -11.10
C ILE A 323 -8.40 -22.97 -11.98
N ASP A 324 -9.46 -22.43 -11.37
CA ASP A 324 -10.22 -21.25 -11.80
C ASP A 324 -9.24 -20.15 -12.29
N PRO A 325 -9.33 -19.67 -13.54
CA PRO A 325 -8.45 -18.64 -14.09
C PRO A 325 -8.30 -17.40 -13.18
N ASP A 326 -9.28 -17.10 -12.32
CA ASP A 326 -9.23 -16.08 -11.26
C ASP A 326 -8.02 -16.23 -10.32
N ILE A 327 -7.71 -17.47 -9.96
CA ILE A 327 -6.67 -17.83 -8.99
C ILE A 327 -5.31 -17.84 -9.69
N LEU A 328 -5.24 -18.24 -10.97
CA LEU A 328 -4.03 -18.13 -11.78
C LEU A 328 -3.66 -16.66 -12.03
N ALA A 329 -4.64 -15.81 -12.35
CA ALA A 329 -4.46 -14.37 -12.48
C ALA A 329 -3.84 -13.79 -11.20
N ARG A 330 -4.45 -14.03 -10.03
CA ARG A 330 -3.92 -13.56 -8.73
C ARG A 330 -2.55 -14.13 -8.37
N ARG A 331 -2.10 -15.23 -9.01
CA ARG A 331 -0.87 -15.96 -8.67
C ARG A 331 0.23 -15.82 -9.73
N SER A 332 0.06 -14.97 -10.73
CA SER A 332 1.11 -14.70 -11.71
C SER A 332 2.35 -14.12 -11.02
N ALA A 333 3.50 -14.75 -11.28
CA ALA A 333 4.87 -14.37 -10.94
C ALA A 333 5.38 -14.49 -9.51
N ASN A 334 4.63 -14.07 -8.49
CA ASN A 334 5.18 -14.03 -7.14
C ASN A 334 4.18 -14.53 -6.10
N LYS A 335 4.26 -15.84 -5.79
CA LYS A 335 3.48 -16.51 -4.74
C LYS A 335 3.47 -15.73 -3.42
N GLY A 336 4.58 -15.07 -3.11
CA GLY A 336 4.72 -14.17 -1.96
C GLY A 336 3.93 -12.87 -2.08
N LEU A 337 4.05 -12.13 -3.19
CA LEU A 337 3.30 -10.88 -3.41
C LEU A 337 1.78 -11.14 -3.45
N ALA A 338 1.36 -12.20 -4.14
CA ALA A 338 -0.04 -12.64 -4.17
C ALA A 338 -0.61 -12.90 -2.76
N TYR A 339 0.19 -13.56 -1.92
CA TYR A 339 -0.14 -13.77 -0.51
C TYR A 339 -0.22 -12.43 0.24
N GLY A 340 0.76 -11.54 0.06
CA GLY A 340 0.78 -10.20 0.65
C GLY A 340 -0.48 -9.38 0.32
N TYR A 341 -0.87 -9.31 -0.95
CA TYR A 341 -2.09 -8.61 -1.36
C TYR A 341 -3.36 -9.24 -0.75
N THR A 342 -3.46 -10.57 -0.75
CA THR A 342 -4.58 -11.29 -0.13
C THR A 342 -4.62 -11.07 1.38
N PHE A 343 -3.46 -10.90 2.03
CA PHE A 343 -3.38 -10.56 3.44
C PHE A 343 -3.90 -9.15 3.70
N ILE A 344 -3.50 -8.16 2.89
CA ILE A 344 -4.00 -6.78 2.97
C ILE A 344 -5.52 -6.73 2.79
N GLU A 345 -6.09 -7.46 1.83
CA GLU A 345 -7.54 -7.55 1.58
C GLU A 345 -8.35 -8.04 2.80
N LYS A 346 -7.75 -8.84 3.68
CA LYS A 346 -8.45 -9.31 4.90
C LYS A 346 -8.65 -8.17 5.89
N PHE A 347 -7.78 -7.17 5.88
CA PHE A 347 -7.71 -6.13 6.90
C PHE A 347 -8.24 -4.79 6.41
N VAL A 348 -7.91 -4.40 5.17
CA VAL A 348 -8.37 -3.13 4.58
C VAL A 348 -9.79 -3.28 4.06
N GLN A 349 -10.76 -2.61 4.70
CA GLN A 349 -12.15 -2.62 4.24
C GLN A 349 -12.41 -1.62 3.11
N LEU A 350 -11.66 -0.52 3.06
CA LEU A 350 -11.83 0.56 2.08
C LEU A 350 -10.47 0.92 1.48
N PRO A 351 -10.09 0.32 0.35
CA PRO A 351 -8.87 0.72 -0.32
C PRO A 351 -9.16 1.90 -1.26
N PHE A 352 -8.34 2.95 -1.16
CA PHE A 352 -8.45 4.16 -1.97
C PHE A 352 -7.09 4.51 -2.58
N LEU A 353 -7.00 4.51 -3.91
CA LEU A 353 -5.81 4.96 -4.63
C LEU A 353 -5.84 6.49 -4.73
N VAL A 354 -4.75 7.16 -4.36
CA VAL A 354 -4.63 8.61 -4.52
C VAL A 354 -4.62 8.93 -6.02
N PRO A 355 -5.53 9.78 -6.50
CA PRO A 355 -5.66 10.08 -7.91
C PRO A 355 -4.43 10.85 -8.42
N GLN A 356 -4.05 10.58 -9.66
CA GLN A 356 -3.03 11.35 -10.37
C GLN A 356 -3.59 12.75 -10.69
N PRO A 357 -2.81 13.83 -10.50
CA PRO A 357 -3.24 15.18 -10.82
C PRO A 357 -3.50 15.32 -12.33
N SER A 358 -4.58 16.01 -12.71
CA SER A 358 -4.85 16.33 -14.11
C SER A 358 -3.88 17.39 -14.63
N GLN A 359 -3.83 17.58 -15.96
CA GLN A 359 -3.03 18.65 -16.56
C GLN A 359 -3.40 20.03 -15.99
N SER A 360 -4.70 20.30 -15.80
CA SER A 360 -5.15 21.57 -15.21
C SER A 360 -4.74 21.71 -13.74
N ASP A 361 -4.74 20.62 -12.97
CA ASP A 361 -4.27 20.65 -11.58
C ASP A 361 -2.77 20.94 -11.54
N PHE A 362 -2.01 20.35 -12.46
CA PHE A 362 -0.57 20.60 -12.59
C PHE A 362 -0.27 22.05 -12.98
N GLU A 363 -1.00 22.63 -13.93
CA GLU A 363 -0.87 24.05 -14.32
C GLU A 363 -1.19 24.99 -13.15
N HIS A 364 -2.22 24.67 -12.36
CA HIS A 364 -2.56 25.41 -11.14
C HIS A 364 -1.46 25.29 -10.08
N PHE A 365 -0.91 24.09 -9.88
CA PHE A 365 0.25 23.87 -9.00
C PHE A 365 1.47 24.70 -9.43
N LEU A 366 1.82 24.70 -10.73
CA LEU A 366 2.91 25.52 -11.25
C LEU A 366 2.68 27.02 -11.01
N THR A 367 1.45 27.48 -11.15
CA THR A 367 1.07 28.87 -10.87
C THR A 367 1.24 29.20 -9.38
N GLN A 368 0.88 28.30 -8.48
CA GLN A 368 1.11 28.47 -7.04
C GLN A 368 2.61 28.50 -6.68
N LEU A 369 3.42 27.64 -7.30
CA LEU A 369 4.88 27.66 -7.13
C LEU A 369 5.51 28.96 -7.62
N ALA A 370 4.99 29.54 -8.71
CA ALA A 370 5.48 30.80 -9.26
C ALA A 370 5.05 32.03 -8.43
N THR A 371 3.94 31.93 -7.69
CA THR A 371 3.35 33.06 -6.93
C THR A 371 3.68 33.05 -5.44
N SER A 372 4.37 32.01 -4.93
CA SER A 372 4.81 31.96 -3.53
C SER A 372 5.97 32.94 -3.28
N THR A 373 5.65 34.21 -3.04
CA THR A 373 6.60 35.18 -2.46
C THR A 373 6.98 34.69 -1.05
N PRO A 374 8.27 34.67 -0.67
CA PRO A 374 8.66 34.22 0.66
C PRO A 374 7.98 35.08 1.72
N SER A 375 7.16 34.44 2.56
CA SER A 375 6.59 35.08 3.74
C SER A 375 7.72 35.66 4.58
N ASN A 376 7.76 36.99 4.68
CA ASN A 376 8.69 37.75 5.51
C ASN A 376 8.90 37.02 6.85
N LEU A 377 10.15 36.64 7.11
CA LEU A 377 10.64 36.20 8.41
C LEU A 377 10.34 37.29 9.45
N GLN A 378 9.19 37.21 10.11
CA GLN A 378 9.06 37.82 11.42
C GLN A 378 9.90 36.97 12.37
N PRO A 379 10.93 37.54 13.02
CA PRO A 379 11.73 36.79 13.98
C PRO A 379 10.82 36.30 15.10
N ALA A 380 10.88 35.00 15.36
CA ALA A 380 10.19 34.35 16.45
C ALA A 380 10.43 35.12 17.75
N LYS A 381 9.37 35.69 18.33
CA LYS A 381 9.42 36.19 19.71
C LYS A 381 9.69 34.99 20.63
N PRO A 382 10.66 35.08 21.55
CA PRO A 382 10.94 33.98 22.46
C PRO A 382 9.74 33.76 23.39
N HIS A 383 9.13 32.58 23.31
CA HIS A 383 8.18 32.12 24.33
C HIS A 383 8.96 31.69 25.58
N PHE A 384 9.27 32.68 26.42
CA PHE A 384 9.68 32.47 27.81
C PHE A 384 8.70 33.24 28.69
N THR A 385 7.81 32.52 29.40
CA THR A 385 7.25 32.83 30.75
C THR A 385 5.99 32.00 31.02
N PHE A 386 6.17 30.78 31.53
CA PHE A 386 5.11 30.00 32.20
C PHE A 386 4.93 30.42 33.68
N PHE A 387 5.33 31.63 34.08
CA PHE A 387 5.34 32.02 35.51
C PHE A 387 4.80 33.43 35.81
N GLN A 388 3.84 33.93 35.03
CA GLN A 388 3.16 35.21 35.34
C GLN A 388 1.62 35.21 35.25
N SER A 389 0.95 34.13 34.82
CA SER A 389 -0.53 34.06 34.86
C SER A 389 -1.11 33.29 36.06
N PHE A 390 -0.26 32.74 36.94
CA PHE A 390 -0.70 32.02 38.14
C PHE A 390 -0.81 32.91 39.41
N TRP A 391 -0.26 34.13 39.38
CA TRP A 391 -0.30 35.09 40.51
C TRP A 391 -1.10 36.37 40.24
N GLY A 392 -1.97 36.36 39.22
CA GLY A 392 -2.89 37.46 38.91
C GLY A 392 -4.31 37.31 39.48
N MET A 393 -4.63 36.14 40.04
CA MET A 393 -6.00 35.77 40.45
C MET A 393 -6.25 35.89 41.96
N PHE A 394 -5.28 36.41 42.72
CA PHE A 394 -5.42 36.74 44.14
C PHE A 394 -5.02 38.20 44.40
N LYS A 395 -5.93 39.13 44.10
CA LYS A 395 -5.98 40.43 44.78
C LYS A 395 -7.39 40.64 45.32
N LEU A 396 -7.50 40.44 46.63
CA LEU A 396 -8.58 40.95 47.45
C LEU A 396 -8.79 42.44 47.17
N ALA A 397 -10.03 42.84 46.93
CA ALA A 397 -10.47 44.23 46.98
C ALA A 397 -10.84 44.60 48.42
N LEU A 398 -10.50 45.82 48.84
CA LEU A 398 -11.17 46.74 49.80
C LEU A 398 -10.22 47.94 50.09
N PRO A 399 -10.67 49.15 50.50
CA PRO A 399 -11.89 49.89 50.14
C PRO A 399 -11.63 51.39 49.75
N TRP A 400 -12.63 51.98 49.07
CA TRP A 400 -13.09 53.39 49.14
C TRP A 400 -12.11 54.57 48.91
N ARG A 401 -12.42 55.46 47.93
CA ARG A 401 -12.84 56.86 48.18
C ARG A 401 -13.32 57.59 46.91
N ASN A 402 -14.43 58.32 47.06
CA ASN A 402 -15.02 59.31 46.14
C ASN A 402 -14.01 60.29 45.53
N ASN A 403 -14.21 60.70 44.27
CA ASN A 403 -14.79 62.01 43.97
C ASN A 403 -14.89 62.31 42.46
N SER A 404 -16.09 62.75 42.08
CA SER A 404 -16.34 63.98 41.32
C SER A 404 -16.12 64.07 39.80
N GLN A 405 -17.18 64.63 39.20
CA GLN A 405 -17.28 65.44 37.99
C GLN A 405 -17.44 64.67 36.68
N LYS A 406 -18.69 64.61 36.18
CA LYS A 406 -19.31 65.62 35.29
C LYS A 406 -18.48 65.80 34.01
N HIS A 407 -18.99 65.34 32.87
CA HIS A 407 -19.74 66.21 31.96
C HIS A 407 -20.17 65.49 30.67
N LEU A 408 -21.38 65.86 30.24
CA LEU A 408 -21.86 66.07 28.86
C LEU A 408 -21.88 64.86 27.90
N THR A 409 -23.07 64.30 27.66
CA THR A 409 -24.02 64.60 26.55
C THR A 409 -23.82 63.70 25.34
N SER A 410 -24.70 62.70 25.24
CA SER A 410 -25.66 62.43 24.15
C SER A 410 -25.74 63.45 22.98
N PRO A 411 -26.51 63.20 21.91
CA PRO A 411 -26.86 61.95 21.18
C PRO A 411 -26.91 62.18 19.63
N THR A 412 -27.58 61.27 18.90
CA THR A 412 -28.36 61.51 17.63
C THR A 412 -27.55 61.80 16.35
N SER A 413 -27.97 61.46 15.13
CA SER A 413 -29.24 61.04 14.48
C SER A 413 -28.88 60.52 13.07
N ASN A 414 -29.49 59.44 12.57
CA ASN A 414 -30.59 59.42 11.56
C ASN A 414 -30.52 60.40 10.37
N GLN A 415 -30.93 59.85 9.21
CA GLN A 415 -31.48 60.44 7.96
C GLN A 415 -30.54 60.37 6.74
N THR A 416 -30.76 59.49 5.75
CA THR A 416 -31.77 59.39 4.66
C THR A 416 -31.58 60.36 3.49
N SER A 417 -31.88 59.84 2.29
CA SER A 417 -32.07 60.49 0.97
C SER A 417 -30.80 60.68 0.12
N ASP A 418 -30.75 60.46 -1.19
CA ASP A 418 -31.69 59.90 -2.17
C ASP A 418 -31.02 59.85 -3.56
N LEU A 419 -31.59 59.03 -4.46
CA LEU A 419 -31.62 59.11 -5.94
C LEU A 419 -30.49 58.52 -6.83
N ASN A 420 -30.87 57.38 -7.42
CA ASN A 420 -30.88 57.03 -8.85
C ASN A 420 -29.57 57.01 -9.67
N ASN A 421 -29.18 55.80 -10.10
CA ASN A 421 -29.06 55.52 -11.53
C ASN A 421 -29.31 54.04 -11.88
N SER A 422 -30.01 53.88 -12.99
CA SER A 422 -30.51 52.69 -13.68
C SER A 422 -29.51 51.56 -13.98
N SER A 423 -29.97 50.31 -13.77
CA SER A 423 -29.77 49.01 -14.47
C SER A 423 -28.74 48.90 -15.62
N PRO A 424 -28.10 47.72 -15.82
CA PRO A 424 -28.81 46.50 -16.22
C PRO A 424 -28.64 45.31 -15.28
N ASP A 425 -29.77 44.63 -15.10
CA ASP A 425 -29.88 43.27 -14.59
C ASP A 425 -28.84 42.35 -15.26
N ASN A 426 -28.03 41.68 -14.45
CA ASN A 426 -27.19 40.57 -14.90
C ASN A 426 -27.86 39.28 -14.39
N PRO A 427 -28.66 38.57 -15.22
CA PRO A 427 -29.42 37.40 -14.80
C PRO A 427 -28.52 36.21 -14.41
N SER A 428 -27.23 36.28 -14.76
CA SER A 428 -26.26 35.18 -14.71
C SER A 428 -25.84 34.76 -13.29
N ILE A 429 -25.75 35.70 -12.34
CA ILE A 429 -25.21 35.40 -11.00
C ILE A 429 -26.29 34.77 -10.10
N GLN A 430 -27.56 35.20 -10.24
CA GLN A 430 -28.68 34.56 -9.54
C GLN A 430 -29.08 33.22 -10.18
N SER A 431 -28.96 33.07 -11.51
CA SER A 431 -29.20 31.78 -12.15
C SER A 431 -28.15 30.73 -11.75
N GLU A 432 -26.86 31.09 -11.70
CA GLU A 432 -25.78 30.18 -11.27
C GLU A 432 -25.90 29.76 -9.79
N GLN A 433 -26.24 30.69 -8.90
CA GLN A 433 -26.44 30.36 -7.47
C GLN A 433 -27.68 29.48 -7.26
N THR A 434 -28.74 29.70 -8.03
CA THR A 434 -29.97 28.90 -7.98
C THR A 434 -29.78 27.51 -8.61
N GLU A 435 -28.98 27.40 -9.66
CA GLU A 435 -28.57 26.11 -10.25
C GLU A 435 -27.64 25.32 -9.33
N LYS A 436 -26.66 25.95 -8.67
CA LYS A 436 -25.83 25.29 -7.65
C LYS A 436 -26.66 24.76 -6.47
N GLN A 437 -27.65 25.53 -6.00
CA GLN A 437 -28.54 25.09 -4.93
C GLN A 437 -29.51 23.99 -5.38
N LYS A 438 -30.03 24.04 -6.61
CA LYS A 438 -30.84 22.95 -7.19
C LYS A 438 -30.01 21.68 -7.43
N ALA A 439 -28.76 21.81 -7.87
CA ALA A 439 -27.83 20.70 -8.03
C ALA A 439 -27.52 20.06 -6.67
N GLN A 440 -27.22 20.85 -5.64
CA GLN A 440 -27.03 20.37 -4.26
C GLN A 440 -28.29 19.70 -3.69
N ALA A 441 -29.49 20.23 -3.94
CA ALA A 441 -30.74 19.61 -3.51
C ALA A 441 -31.06 18.30 -4.27
N ALA A 442 -30.73 18.22 -5.55
CA ALA A 442 -30.87 17.01 -6.36
C ALA A 442 -29.86 15.93 -5.95
N VAL A 443 -28.66 16.34 -5.53
CA VAL A 443 -27.61 15.48 -4.94
C VAL A 443 -28.06 14.87 -3.62
N ILE A 444 -28.57 15.68 -2.70
CA ILE A 444 -29.10 15.21 -1.40
C ILE A 444 -30.23 14.19 -1.62
N LYS A 445 -31.14 14.46 -2.57
CA LYS A 445 -32.25 13.56 -2.91
C LYS A 445 -31.81 12.24 -3.58
N ARG A 446 -30.67 12.22 -4.30
CA ARG A 446 -30.09 10.99 -4.89
C ARG A 446 -29.26 10.19 -3.89
N LEU A 447 -28.56 10.85 -2.95
CA LEU A 447 -27.86 10.18 -1.85
C LEU A 447 -28.85 9.51 -0.87
N GLU A 448 -30.02 10.13 -0.64
CA GLU A 448 -31.14 9.52 0.10
C GLU A 448 -31.65 8.21 -0.54
N ALA A 449 -31.55 8.05 -1.86
CA ALA A 449 -31.92 6.82 -2.56
C ALA A 449 -30.93 5.65 -2.36
N ILE A 450 -29.78 5.90 -1.73
CA ILE A 450 -28.71 4.93 -1.47
C ILE A 450 -28.61 4.61 0.03
N GLN A 451 -29.22 5.44 0.87
CA GLN A 451 -29.23 5.26 2.32
C GLN A 451 -30.01 4.00 2.72
N VAL A 452 -29.62 3.47 3.88
CA VAL A 452 -30.42 2.52 4.62
C VAL A 452 -31.74 3.21 4.99
N ASN A 453 -32.88 2.61 4.62
CA ASN A 453 -34.20 3.14 4.88
C ASN A 453 -34.39 3.35 6.39
N LYS A 454 -34.55 4.62 6.80
CA LYS A 454 -34.57 5.05 8.22
C LYS A 454 -35.67 4.38 9.05
N SER A 455 -36.74 3.88 8.42
CA SER A 455 -37.83 3.22 9.13
C SER A 455 -37.54 1.78 9.55
N ASP A 456 -36.69 1.06 8.81
CA ASP A 456 -36.52 -0.41 8.97
C ASP A 456 -35.06 -0.88 8.97
N ASN A 457 -34.08 0.02 8.91
CA ASN A 457 -32.65 -0.32 8.84
C ASN A 457 -32.29 -1.23 7.63
N ARG A 458 -33.06 -1.13 6.53
CA ARG A 458 -32.93 -1.96 5.32
C ARG A 458 -32.38 -1.16 4.13
N ASP A 459 -31.43 -1.73 3.38
CA ASP A 459 -30.87 -1.10 2.16
C ASP A 459 -31.95 -0.76 1.12
N SER A 460 -31.73 0.31 0.35
CA SER A 460 -32.59 0.71 -0.76
C SER A 460 -32.69 -0.38 -1.82
N GLN A 461 -33.79 -0.39 -2.57
CA GLN A 461 -34.01 -1.41 -3.61
C GLN A 461 -32.92 -1.39 -4.68
N THR A 462 -32.36 -0.21 -5.00
CA THR A 462 -31.24 -0.05 -5.93
C THR A 462 -29.99 -0.76 -5.42
N VAL A 463 -29.61 -0.54 -4.15
CA VAL A 463 -28.45 -1.21 -3.54
C VAL A 463 -28.65 -2.73 -3.51
N ARG A 464 -29.85 -3.21 -3.20
CA ARG A 464 -30.17 -4.64 -3.25
C ARG A 464 -30.03 -5.22 -4.65
N ASN A 465 -30.53 -4.54 -5.68
CA ASN A 465 -30.40 -4.98 -7.07
C ASN A 465 -28.92 -5.08 -7.49
N VAL A 466 -28.10 -4.10 -7.10
CA VAL A 466 -26.66 -4.11 -7.34
C VAL A 466 -26.00 -5.29 -6.61
N ILE A 467 -26.34 -5.52 -5.34
CA ILE A 467 -25.82 -6.67 -4.58
C ILE A 467 -26.19 -7.99 -5.25
N MET A 468 -27.44 -8.18 -5.66
CA MET A 468 -27.90 -9.40 -6.32
C MET A 468 -27.22 -9.62 -7.68
N MET A 469 -26.93 -8.55 -8.41
CA MET A 469 -26.18 -8.59 -9.66
C MET A 469 -24.74 -9.10 -9.46
N VAL A 470 -24.04 -8.62 -8.42
CA VAL A 470 -22.62 -8.95 -8.22
C VAL A 470 -22.37 -10.18 -7.35
N ALA A 471 -23.38 -10.63 -6.59
CA ALA A 471 -23.24 -11.76 -5.66
C ALA A 471 -22.68 -13.04 -6.30
N PRO A 472 -23.08 -13.45 -7.53
CA PRO A 472 -22.47 -14.60 -8.21
C PRO A 472 -20.96 -14.42 -8.47
N ALA A 473 -20.55 -13.23 -8.92
CA ALA A 473 -19.14 -12.92 -9.18
C ALA A 473 -18.28 -12.92 -7.91
N LEU A 474 -18.91 -12.62 -6.76
CA LEU A 474 -18.29 -12.63 -5.44
C LEU A 474 -18.47 -13.96 -4.68
N ASP A 475 -18.86 -15.03 -5.39
CA ASP A 475 -19.02 -16.39 -4.86
C ASP A 475 -20.06 -16.51 -3.74
N TYR A 476 -21.03 -15.58 -3.68
CA TYR A 476 -21.96 -15.42 -2.55
C TYR A 476 -21.26 -15.31 -1.18
N ASN A 477 -19.97 -14.95 -1.15
CA ASN A 477 -19.17 -14.95 0.05
C ASN A 477 -19.56 -13.74 0.93
N PRO A 478 -20.09 -13.94 2.15
CA PRO A 478 -20.60 -12.83 2.97
C PRO A 478 -19.56 -11.76 3.29
N ARG A 479 -18.29 -12.15 3.46
CA ARG A 479 -17.19 -11.20 3.72
C ARG A 479 -16.89 -10.36 2.48
N ARG A 480 -16.81 -10.99 1.30
CA ARG A 480 -16.59 -10.27 0.02
C ARG A 480 -17.76 -9.36 -0.30
N ILE A 481 -18.99 -9.76 -0.02
CA ILE A 481 -20.17 -8.92 -0.20
C ILE A 481 -20.14 -7.72 0.75
N LYS A 482 -19.83 -7.90 2.04
CA LYS A 482 -19.66 -6.78 2.99
C LYS A 482 -18.57 -5.80 2.53
N HIS A 483 -17.43 -6.33 2.08
CA HIS A 483 -16.35 -5.52 1.53
C HIS A 483 -16.82 -4.74 0.29
N PHE A 484 -17.47 -5.42 -0.66
CA PHE A 484 -18.06 -4.79 -1.84
C PHE A 484 -19.03 -3.66 -1.47
N ILE A 485 -19.95 -3.88 -0.53
CA ILE A 485 -20.94 -2.86 -0.11
C ILE A 485 -20.22 -1.60 0.41
N ASN A 486 -19.19 -1.79 1.25
CA ASN A 486 -18.43 -0.67 1.81
C ASN A 486 -17.70 0.12 0.72
N VAL A 487 -17.00 -0.58 -0.19
CA VAL A 487 -16.26 0.06 -1.29
C VAL A 487 -17.21 0.72 -2.29
N PHE A 488 -18.31 0.07 -2.63
CA PHE A 488 -19.34 0.61 -3.53
C PHE A 488 -19.95 1.90 -2.95
N ARG A 489 -20.32 1.90 -1.67
CA ARG A 489 -20.84 3.10 -1.01
C ARG A 489 -19.80 4.22 -1.00
N LEU A 490 -18.54 3.94 -0.69
CA LEU A 490 -17.50 4.96 -0.77
C LEU A 490 -17.35 5.51 -2.19
N LYS A 491 -17.31 4.63 -3.20
CA LYS A 491 -17.23 5.02 -4.61
C LYS A 491 -18.42 5.86 -5.08
N VAL A 492 -19.60 5.66 -4.50
CA VAL A 492 -20.76 6.54 -4.72
C VAL A 492 -20.49 7.96 -4.23
N TYR A 493 -19.95 8.14 -3.03
CA TYR A 493 -19.59 9.48 -2.53
C TYR A 493 -18.54 10.13 -3.44
N ILE A 494 -17.52 9.37 -3.84
CA ILE A 494 -16.48 9.86 -4.77
C ILE A 494 -17.10 10.25 -6.12
N ALA A 495 -17.94 9.39 -6.70
CA ALA A 495 -18.60 9.65 -7.98
C ALA A 495 -19.53 10.88 -7.92
N ASN A 496 -20.12 11.16 -6.76
CA ASN A 496 -20.89 12.39 -6.54
C ASN A 496 -20.00 13.63 -6.55
N GLU A 497 -18.95 13.66 -5.72
CA GLU A 497 -18.07 14.83 -5.61
C GLU A 497 -17.24 15.10 -6.87
N THR A 498 -16.87 14.05 -7.60
CA THR A 498 -16.13 14.15 -8.88
C THR A 498 -17.02 14.38 -10.09
N GLY A 499 -18.33 14.42 -9.87
CA GLY A 499 -19.34 14.70 -10.86
C GLY A 499 -19.60 13.60 -11.91
N LEU A 500 -19.26 12.34 -11.61
CA LEU A 500 -19.49 11.20 -12.48
C LEU A 500 -20.97 10.87 -12.72
N PHE A 501 -21.86 11.29 -11.81
CA PHE A 501 -23.30 11.13 -11.96
C PHE A 501 -23.99 12.23 -12.79
N PHE A 502 -23.26 13.23 -13.28
CA PHE A 502 -23.83 14.35 -14.03
C PHE A 502 -23.49 14.27 -15.52
N GLU A 503 -24.48 14.57 -16.35
CA GLU A 503 -24.29 14.77 -17.77
C GLU A 503 -23.57 16.09 -18.00
N LYS A 504 -22.44 16.05 -18.71
CA LYS A 504 -21.80 17.26 -19.22
C LYS A 504 -22.35 17.55 -20.60
N ARG A 505 -22.84 18.75 -20.86
CA ARG A 505 -23.38 19.17 -22.16
C ARG A 505 -22.59 20.36 -22.71
N ASP A 506 -22.50 20.47 -24.04
CA ASP A 506 -21.90 21.63 -24.70
C ASP A 506 -22.89 22.80 -24.80
N GLU A 507 -22.44 23.93 -25.35
CA GLU A 507 -23.27 25.13 -25.56
C GLU A 507 -24.44 24.91 -26.53
N ASN A 508 -24.43 23.81 -27.29
CA ASN A 508 -25.47 23.42 -28.24
C ASN A 508 -26.39 22.31 -27.69
N ASP A 509 -26.34 22.03 -26.38
CA ASP A 509 -27.09 20.96 -25.69
C ASP A 509 -26.73 19.53 -26.14
N ASN A 510 -25.60 19.34 -26.82
CA ASN A 510 -25.08 18.00 -27.13
C ASN A 510 -24.46 17.37 -25.89
N LEU A 511 -24.71 16.07 -25.70
CA LEU A 511 -24.14 15.29 -24.60
C LEU A 511 -22.63 15.08 -24.83
N LEU A 512 -21.79 15.67 -23.97
CA LEU A 512 -20.34 15.51 -24.01
C LEU A 512 -19.88 14.24 -23.29
N VAL A 513 -20.52 13.89 -22.17
CA VAL A 513 -20.22 12.68 -21.39
C VAL A 513 -21.52 12.11 -20.79
N PRO A 514 -21.84 10.81 -21.02
CA PRO A 514 -23.01 10.18 -20.43
C PRO A 514 -22.86 10.01 -18.91
N SER A 515 -23.96 10.18 -18.16
CA SER A 515 -23.95 10.01 -16.70
C SER A 515 -23.75 8.55 -16.32
N LEU A 516 -22.86 8.28 -15.36
CA LEU A 516 -22.71 6.96 -14.77
C LEU A 516 -23.98 6.56 -14.00
N THR A 517 -24.38 5.30 -14.07
CA THR A 517 -25.46 4.75 -13.23
C THR A 517 -24.91 4.00 -12.02
N PHE A 518 -25.75 3.78 -11.00
CA PHE A 518 -25.34 3.01 -9.82
C PHE A 518 -25.03 1.55 -10.17
N GLU A 519 -25.75 0.99 -11.13
CA GLU A 519 -25.55 -0.36 -11.63
C GLU A 519 -24.21 -0.50 -12.37
N GLN A 520 -23.87 0.44 -13.25
CA GLN A 520 -22.54 0.49 -13.89
C GLN A 520 -21.43 0.63 -12.85
N LEU A 521 -21.57 1.56 -11.90
CA LEU A 521 -20.59 1.73 -10.82
C LEU A 521 -20.47 0.45 -9.97
N GLY A 522 -21.59 -0.24 -9.72
CA GLY A 522 -21.64 -1.51 -9.01
C GLY A 522 -20.90 -2.63 -9.75
N LYS A 523 -21.15 -2.79 -11.05
CA LYS A 523 -20.42 -3.77 -11.89
C LYS A 523 -18.92 -3.48 -11.88
N PHE A 524 -18.53 -2.23 -12.15
CA PHE A 524 -17.12 -1.83 -12.16
C PHE A 524 -16.47 -2.03 -10.79
N THR A 525 -17.19 -1.73 -9.69
CA THR A 525 -16.68 -1.97 -8.34
C THR A 525 -16.40 -3.44 -8.08
N ALA A 526 -17.33 -4.34 -8.46
CA ALA A 526 -17.11 -5.78 -8.34
C ALA A 526 -15.93 -6.24 -9.19
N ILE A 527 -15.79 -5.70 -10.40
CA ILE A 527 -14.64 -5.97 -11.28
C ILE A 527 -13.33 -5.55 -10.60
N SER A 528 -13.25 -4.32 -10.08
CA SER A 528 -12.06 -3.80 -9.43
C SER A 528 -11.61 -4.60 -8.21
N LEU A 529 -12.55 -5.25 -7.49
CA LEU A 529 -12.25 -6.06 -6.31
C LEU A 529 -11.90 -7.51 -6.65
N LYS A 530 -12.58 -8.09 -7.64
CA LYS A 530 -12.45 -9.52 -7.95
C LYS A 530 -11.32 -9.76 -8.96
N TRP A 531 -11.19 -8.90 -9.96
CA TRP A 531 -10.22 -8.96 -11.05
C TRP A 531 -9.37 -7.67 -11.11
N PRO A 532 -8.59 -7.34 -10.06
CA PRO A 532 -7.80 -6.10 -10.04
C PRO A 532 -6.73 -6.02 -11.13
N LEU A 533 -6.30 -7.16 -11.69
CA LEU A 533 -5.35 -7.21 -12.81
C LEU A 533 -5.97 -6.77 -14.14
N LEU A 534 -7.30 -6.90 -14.30
CA LEU A 534 -8.01 -6.37 -15.47
C LEU A 534 -7.91 -4.84 -15.52
N LEU A 535 -7.77 -4.17 -14.36
CA LEU A 535 -7.58 -2.72 -14.31
C LEU A 535 -6.27 -2.28 -14.97
N SER A 536 -5.22 -3.10 -14.89
CA SER A 536 -3.94 -2.84 -15.54
C SER A 536 -4.04 -2.99 -17.05
N ASP A 537 -4.83 -3.95 -17.54
CA ASP A 537 -5.09 -4.10 -18.97
C ASP A 537 -5.98 -2.95 -19.51
N LEU A 538 -6.93 -2.47 -18.71
CA LEU A 538 -7.81 -1.34 -19.05
C LEU A 538 -7.09 0.00 -19.21
N GLU A 539 -5.95 0.18 -18.54
CA GLU A 539 -5.11 1.36 -18.69
C GLU A 539 -4.47 1.42 -20.09
N ASN A 540 -4.15 0.25 -20.65
CA ASN A 540 -3.56 0.12 -21.98
C ASN A 540 -4.62 0.10 -23.09
N ASP A 541 -5.74 -0.57 -22.86
CA ASP A 541 -6.87 -0.62 -23.78
C ASP A 541 -8.20 -0.35 -23.08
N LYS A 542 -8.72 0.86 -23.31
CA LYS A 542 -9.97 1.35 -22.74
C LYS A 542 -11.21 0.66 -23.36
N GLN A 543 -11.06 -0.03 -24.49
CA GLN A 543 -12.16 -0.72 -25.17
C GLN A 543 -12.41 -2.13 -24.61
N ILE A 544 -11.50 -2.68 -23.78
CA ILE A 544 -11.61 -4.03 -23.23
C ILE A 544 -12.99 -4.31 -22.58
N LEU A 545 -13.58 -3.37 -21.82
CA LEU A 545 -14.89 -3.61 -21.22
C LEU A 545 -15.98 -3.78 -22.29
N ALA A 546 -15.96 -2.96 -23.34
CA ALA A 546 -16.90 -3.04 -24.44
C ALA A 546 -16.71 -4.33 -25.24
N GLU A 547 -15.46 -4.75 -25.47
CA GLU A 547 -15.15 -5.99 -26.17
C GLU A 547 -15.48 -7.23 -25.36
N LEU A 548 -15.23 -7.22 -24.05
CA LEU A 548 -15.63 -8.30 -23.13
C LEU A 548 -17.14 -8.43 -23.02
N GLU A 549 -17.88 -7.31 -23.06
CA GLU A 549 -19.34 -7.32 -23.12
C GLU A 549 -19.81 -7.99 -24.42
N LYS A 550 -19.24 -7.61 -25.56
CA LYS A 550 -19.52 -8.28 -26.86
C LYS A 550 -19.18 -9.76 -26.82
N PHE A 551 -18.02 -10.13 -26.28
CA PHE A 551 -17.59 -11.53 -26.13
C PHE A 551 -18.53 -12.32 -25.22
N ALA A 552 -19.03 -11.69 -24.14
CA ALA A 552 -19.96 -12.33 -23.23
C ALA A 552 -21.29 -12.69 -23.89
N LEU A 553 -21.70 -11.90 -24.89
CA LEU A 553 -22.95 -12.04 -25.63
C LEU A 553 -22.82 -12.85 -26.93
N ASP A 554 -21.60 -13.14 -27.42
CA ASP A 554 -21.37 -13.97 -28.61
C ASP A 554 -21.51 -15.47 -28.26
N GLU A 555 -22.75 -15.97 -28.31
CA GLU A 555 -23.06 -17.38 -28.04
C GLU A 555 -22.53 -18.33 -29.14
N GLU A 556 -22.44 -17.86 -30.39
CA GLU A 556 -22.07 -18.66 -31.56
C GLU A 556 -20.56 -18.66 -31.86
N LYS A 557 -19.75 -17.87 -31.13
CA LYS A 557 -18.30 -17.69 -31.32
C LYS A 557 -17.94 -17.32 -32.76
N THR A 558 -18.73 -16.43 -33.35
CA THR A 558 -18.62 -16.08 -34.78
C THR A 558 -17.48 -15.11 -35.06
N LYS A 559 -16.98 -14.41 -34.04
CA LYS A 559 -15.93 -13.40 -34.16
C LYS A 559 -14.59 -13.87 -33.61
N GLU A 560 -13.53 -13.46 -34.27
CA GLU A 560 -12.16 -13.58 -33.77
C GLU A 560 -11.89 -12.42 -32.80
N TYR A 561 -11.43 -12.74 -31.59
CA TYR A 561 -11.13 -11.78 -30.53
C TYR A 561 -9.64 -11.80 -30.22
N GLU A 562 -9.10 -10.69 -29.71
CA GLU A 562 -7.71 -10.64 -29.23
C GLU A 562 -7.46 -11.63 -28.08
N GLU A 563 -6.19 -11.97 -27.85
CA GLU A 563 -5.79 -12.94 -26.83
C GLU A 563 -6.17 -12.49 -25.41
N SER A 564 -6.04 -11.19 -25.11
CA SER A 564 -6.45 -10.57 -23.84
C SER A 564 -7.95 -10.75 -23.57
N ILE A 565 -8.79 -10.54 -24.57
CA ILE A 565 -10.24 -10.71 -24.50
C ILE A 565 -10.61 -12.18 -24.33
N ARG A 566 -9.93 -13.09 -25.04
CA ARG A 566 -10.11 -14.55 -24.86
C ARG A 566 -9.72 -14.98 -23.45
N TYR A 567 -8.62 -14.46 -22.91
CA TYR A 567 -8.16 -14.73 -21.55
C TYR A 567 -9.21 -14.29 -20.53
N TRP A 568 -9.63 -13.03 -20.55
CA TRP A 568 -10.64 -12.52 -19.61
C TRP A 568 -12.00 -13.17 -19.82
N GLY A 569 -12.40 -13.39 -21.07
CA GLY A 569 -13.64 -14.06 -21.45
C GLY A 569 -13.72 -15.53 -21.02
N SER A 570 -12.58 -16.19 -20.76
CA SER A 570 -12.55 -17.55 -20.19
C SER A 570 -13.04 -17.62 -18.74
N HIS A 571 -13.04 -16.49 -18.02
CA HIS A 571 -13.51 -16.42 -16.63
C HIS A 571 -15.04 -16.44 -16.61
N THR A 572 -15.63 -17.61 -16.31
CA THR A 572 -17.08 -17.85 -16.36
C THR A 572 -17.89 -16.83 -15.54
N LYS A 573 -17.41 -16.45 -14.36
CA LYS A 573 -18.05 -15.48 -13.47
C LYS A 573 -17.97 -14.05 -14.00
N LEU A 574 -16.84 -13.66 -14.59
CA LEU A 574 -16.68 -12.36 -15.23
C LEU A 574 -17.60 -12.29 -16.45
N LYS A 575 -17.60 -13.32 -17.29
CA LYS A 575 -18.49 -13.45 -18.46
C LYS A 575 -19.96 -13.28 -18.05
N ALA A 576 -20.41 -13.98 -17.00
CA ALA A 576 -21.77 -13.86 -16.47
C ALA A 576 -22.09 -12.44 -15.96
N LEU A 577 -21.15 -11.79 -15.26
CA LEU A 577 -21.33 -10.41 -14.80
C LEU A 577 -21.42 -9.41 -15.95
N MET A 578 -20.63 -9.61 -17.01
CA MET A 578 -20.67 -8.78 -18.21
C MET A 578 -22.00 -8.94 -18.95
N ALA A 579 -22.48 -10.18 -19.12
CA ALA A 579 -23.78 -10.47 -19.76
C ALA A 579 -25.00 -10.04 -18.93
N TYR A 580 -24.84 -9.80 -17.61
CA TYR A 580 -25.95 -9.48 -16.73
C TYR A 580 -26.72 -8.23 -17.19
N GLY A 581 -28.04 -8.38 -17.35
CA GLY A 581 -28.94 -7.29 -17.77
C GLY A 581 -29.23 -7.24 -19.28
N HIS A 582 -28.57 -8.07 -20.10
CA HIS A 582 -28.77 -8.12 -21.56
C HIS A 582 -29.84 -9.13 -22.02
N GLU A 583 -30.29 -10.05 -21.15
CA GLU A 583 -31.27 -11.10 -21.44
C GLU A 583 -32.70 -10.59 -21.73
N LYS A 584 -32.97 -9.28 -21.60
CA LYS A 584 -34.28 -8.67 -21.85
C LYS A 584 -34.16 -7.61 -22.93
N SER A 585 -34.60 -7.98 -24.12
CA SER A 585 -34.67 -7.21 -25.37
C SER A 585 -34.86 -5.70 -25.21
N ALA A 586 -34.10 -4.95 -26.01
CA ALA A 586 -34.08 -3.49 -26.22
C ALA A 586 -33.47 -2.61 -25.11
N ALA A 587 -32.33 -1.97 -25.44
CA ALA A 587 -31.85 -0.71 -24.87
C ALA A 587 -31.73 -0.57 -23.34
N ASN A 588 -31.13 -1.55 -22.63
CA ASN A 588 -30.80 -1.36 -21.20
C ASN A 588 -29.40 -0.76 -20.99
N SER A 589 -29.24 0.51 -21.38
CA SER A 589 -28.00 1.31 -21.18
C SER A 589 -27.52 1.35 -19.72
N LYS A 590 -28.39 1.10 -18.74
CA LYS A 590 -28.07 1.18 -17.31
C LYS A 590 -27.09 0.13 -16.79
N PHE A 591 -26.88 -0.98 -17.50
CA PHE A 591 -25.95 -2.05 -17.07
C PHE A 591 -24.71 -2.17 -17.95
N SER A 592 -24.73 -1.58 -19.15
CA SER A 592 -23.64 -1.72 -20.10
C SER A 592 -22.45 -0.87 -19.67
N LEU A 593 -21.25 -1.44 -19.76
CA LEU A 593 -20.00 -0.72 -19.48
C LEU A 593 -19.34 -0.19 -20.75
N ALA A 594 -19.95 -0.39 -21.93
CA ALA A 594 -19.34 -0.08 -23.22
C ALA A 594 -19.07 1.41 -23.46
N GLU A 595 -19.91 2.30 -22.92
CA GLU A 595 -19.82 3.76 -23.11
C GLU A 595 -19.39 4.51 -21.84
N VAL A 596 -18.92 3.79 -20.81
CA VAL A 596 -18.53 4.39 -19.54
C VAL A 596 -17.16 5.06 -19.63
N ASN A 597 -17.01 6.24 -19.02
CA ASN A 597 -15.70 6.88 -18.86
C ASN A 597 -14.87 6.13 -17.79
N VAL A 598 -13.98 5.24 -18.25
CA VAL A 598 -13.17 4.36 -17.41
C VAL A 598 -12.03 5.11 -16.69
N ASP A 599 -11.52 6.22 -17.26
CA ASP A 599 -10.35 6.94 -16.74
C ASP A 599 -10.56 7.42 -15.30
N LYS A 600 -11.69 8.08 -15.04
CA LYS A 600 -12.04 8.57 -13.70
C LYS A 600 -12.27 7.43 -12.69
N LEU A 601 -12.76 6.29 -13.16
CA LEU A 601 -13.00 5.12 -12.30
C LEU A 601 -11.69 4.40 -11.93
N LEU A 602 -10.71 4.40 -12.84
CA LEU A 602 -9.37 3.85 -12.60
C LEU A 602 -8.54 4.71 -11.65
N GLN A 603 -8.64 6.04 -11.72
CA GLN A 603 -7.86 6.97 -10.90
C GLN A 603 -7.91 6.68 -9.39
N VAL A 604 -9.06 6.22 -8.89
CA VAL A 604 -9.28 5.94 -7.45
C VAL A 604 -9.34 4.45 -7.12
N SER A 605 -9.18 3.58 -8.11
CA SER A 605 -9.26 2.14 -7.93
C SER A 605 -7.86 1.54 -7.76
N PRO A 606 -7.57 0.87 -6.64
CA PRO A 606 -6.32 0.16 -6.46
C PRO A 606 -6.09 -0.83 -7.60
N LYS A 607 -4.91 -0.76 -8.22
CA LYS A 607 -4.48 -1.71 -9.24
C LYS A 607 -3.43 -2.66 -8.67
N VAL A 608 -3.44 -3.89 -9.16
CA VAL A 608 -2.32 -4.81 -8.96
C VAL A 608 -1.50 -4.75 -10.24
N ILE A 609 -0.26 -4.29 -10.12
CA ILE A 609 0.65 -4.27 -11.25
C ILE A 609 0.92 -5.74 -11.62
N ARG A 610 0.61 -6.11 -12.86
CA ARG A 610 1.24 -7.31 -13.42
C ARG A 610 2.72 -6.96 -13.49
N GLN A 611 3.54 -7.57 -12.64
CA GLN A 611 4.90 -7.82 -13.10
C GLN A 611 4.69 -8.64 -14.36
N THR A 612 4.96 -8.05 -15.52
CA THR A 612 5.11 -8.78 -16.76
C THR A 612 6.29 -9.72 -16.58
N GLU A 613 6.07 -10.82 -15.85
CA GLU A 613 6.52 -12.08 -16.39
C GLU A 613 5.84 -12.14 -17.75
N THR A 614 6.65 -11.93 -18.79
CA THR A 614 6.24 -12.40 -20.12
C THR A 614 5.97 -13.87 -19.88
N VAL A 615 4.68 -14.24 -19.87
CA VAL A 615 4.23 -15.57 -19.51
C VAL A 615 5.02 -16.51 -20.40
N ILE A 616 5.95 -17.23 -19.79
CA ILE A 616 6.52 -18.39 -20.42
C ILE A 616 5.32 -19.30 -20.66
N LEU A 617 4.96 -19.46 -21.94
CA LEU A 617 3.78 -20.21 -22.37
C LEU A 617 3.74 -21.55 -21.62
N PRO A 618 2.55 -22.08 -21.24
CA PRO A 618 2.40 -23.33 -20.49
C PRO A 618 3.07 -24.57 -21.12
N ASN A 619 3.63 -24.46 -22.34
CA ASN A 619 4.37 -25.50 -23.06
C ASN A 619 5.86 -25.19 -23.31
N PHE A 620 6.44 -24.14 -22.71
CA PHE A 620 7.88 -23.87 -22.85
C PHE A 620 8.67 -24.76 -21.89
N ASN A 621 9.17 -25.88 -22.41
CA ASN A 621 10.09 -26.75 -21.69
C ASN A 621 11.52 -26.47 -22.18
N LEU A 622 12.40 -26.05 -21.28
CA LEU A 622 13.83 -25.88 -21.54
C LEU A 622 14.61 -26.90 -20.70
N GLU A 623 15.00 -28.00 -21.33
CA GLU A 623 15.80 -29.04 -20.68
C GLU A 623 17.27 -28.60 -20.58
N MET A 624 17.81 -28.63 -19.36
CA MET A 624 19.18 -28.27 -19.03
C MET A 624 19.94 -29.49 -18.49
N VAL A 625 21.23 -29.58 -18.76
CA VAL A 625 22.15 -30.61 -18.27
C VAL A 625 23.12 -29.97 -17.29
N ASP A 626 23.24 -30.55 -16.09
CA ASP A 626 24.23 -30.13 -15.09
C ASP A 626 25.64 -30.53 -15.52
N ILE A 627 26.52 -29.54 -15.68
CA ILE A 627 27.92 -29.72 -16.06
C ILE A 627 28.80 -29.54 -14.81
N PRO A 628 29.57 -30.58 -14.41
CA PRO A 628 30.40 -30.49 -13.23
C PRO A 628 31.60 -29.58 -13.47
N ALA A 629 31.99 -28.86 -12.42
CA ALA A 629 33.23 -28.10 -12.41
C ALA A 629 34.42 -29.03 -12.72
N GLY A 630 35.35 -28.56 -13.54
CA GLY A 630 36.51 -29.37 -13.91
C GLY A 630 37.59 -28.60 -14.64
N LYS A 631 38.61 -29.33 -15.07
CA LYS A 631 39.72 -28.79 -15.84
C LYS A 631 39.89 -29.62 -17.09
N PHE A 632 40.11 -28.97 -18.23
CA PHE A 632 40.34 -29.67 -19.50
C PHE A 632 41.38 -28.95 -20.36
N ASN A 633 41.92 -29.69 -21.32
CA ASN A 633 42.84 -29.16 -22.33
C ASN A 633 42.01 -28.66 -23.53
N MET A 634 41.96 -27.35 -23.70
CA MET A 634 41.25 -26.67 -24.79
C MET A 634 42.17 -26.51 -26.01
N GLY A 635 41.63 -26.73 -27.20
CA GLY A 635 42.36 -26.61 -28.47
C GLY A 635 42.78 -27.94 -29.11
N SER A 636 43.63 -27.87 -30.15
CA SER A 636 44.13 -29.03 -30.91
C SER A 636 45.54 -28.81 -31.47
N ASP A 637 46.19 -29.91 -31.85
CA ASP A 637 47.51 -29.90 -32.52
C ASP A 637 47.44 -29.59 -34.02
N GLU A 638 46.25 -29.46 -34.60
CA GLU A 638 46.07 -29.10 -36.01
C GLU A 638 46.15 -27.57 -36.16
N ASN A 639 45.05 -26.87 -35.89
CA ASN A 639 44.89 -25.43 -36.14
C ASN A 639 44.52 -24.62 -34.88
N GLU A 640 43.95 -25.23 -33.86
CA GLU A 640 43.44 -24.55 -32.67
C GLU A 640 44.49 -24.48 -31.54
N LYS A 641 45.59 -23.79 -31.82
CA LYS A 641 46.79 -23.75 -30.98
C LYS A 641 46.89 -22.51 -30.07
N PRO A 642 47.72 -22.58 -29.01
CA PRO A 642 48.23 -23.81 -28.40
C PRO A 642 47.15 -24.54 -27.59
N ILE A 643 47.35 -25.85 -27.42
CA ILE A 643 46.62 -26.59 -26.38
C ILE A 643 46.98 -26.00 -25.02
N HIS A 644 45.98 -25.60 -24.25
CA HIS A 644 46.16 -25.00 -22.93
C HIS A 644 45.07 -25.48 -21.97
N GLN A 645 45.37 -25.42 -20.66
CA GLN A 645 44.45 -25.86 -19.64
C GLN A 645 43.48 -24.73 -19.26
N VAL A 646 42.20 -25.06 -19.16
CA VAL A 646 41.15 -24.14 -18.68
C VAL A 646 40.40 -24.79 -17.51
N ILE A 647 40.10 -24.01 -16.49
CA ILE A 647 39.26 -24.39 -15.35
C ILE A 647 37.84 -23.87 -15.61
N VAL A 648 36.87 -24.76 -15.66
CA VAL A 648 35.46 -24.41 -15.90
C VAL A 648 34.68 -24.66 -14.60
N PRO A 649 34.02 -23.65 -14.01
CA PRO A 649 33.10 -23.83 -12.89
C PRO A 649 31.93 -24.77 -13.23
N ALA A 650 31.12 -25.13 -12.23
CA ALA A 650 29.89 -25.88 -12.48
C ALA A 650 28.82 -24.95 -13.04
N PHE A 651 28.10 -25.39 -14.07
CA PHE A 651 27.04 -24.62 -14.72
C PHE A 651 26.02 -25.57 -15.33
N GLN A 652 24.89 -25.05 -15.78
CA GLN A 652 23.92 -25.80 -16.57
C GLN A 652 24.02 -25.38 -18.03
N ILE A 653 23.93 -26.32 -18.97
CA ILE A 653 23.86 -26.04 -20.41
C ILE A 653 22.59 -26.62 -21.01
N GLY A 654 21.98 -25.92 -21.97
CA GLY A 654 20.84 -26.45 -22.71
C GLY A 654 21.18 -27.82 -23.28
N LYS A 655 20.29 -28.80 -23.10
CA LYS A 655 20.45 -30.15 -23.65
C LYS A 655 20.47 -30.15 -25.18
N TYR A 656 19.76 -29.20 -25.76
CA TYR A 656 19.58 -28.96 -27.20
C TYR A 656 19.92 -27.50 -27.54
N PRO A 657 20.19 -27.18 -28.82
CA PRO A 657 20.09 -25.81 -29.32
C PRO A 657 18.68 -25.24 -29.09
N ILE A 658 18.55 -23.92 -28.97
CA ILE A 658 17.24 -23.28 -28.82
C ILE A 658 16.38 -23.57 -30.05
N THR A 659 15.19 -24.12 -29.83
CA THR A 659 14.24 -24.45 -30.90
C THR A 659 13.49 -23.22 -31.38
N GLN A 660 12.90 -23.31 -32.57
CA GLN A 660 12.05 -22.25 -33.12
C GLN A 660 10.85 -21.94 -32.23
N ALA A 661 10.20 -22.96 -31.64
CA ALA A 661 9.11 -22.75 -30.69
C ALA A 661 9.58 -22.03 -29.41
N GLN A 662 10.73 -22.40 -28.86
CA GLN A 662 11.29 -21.73 -27.69
C GLN A 662 11.66 -20.27 -28.02
N TYR A 663 12.28 -20.03 -29.17
CA TYR A 663 12.61 -18.68 -29.62
C TYR A 663 11.36 -17.81 -29.76
N GLN A 664 10.34 -18.32 -30.44
CA GLN A 664 9.08 -17.61 -30.63
C GLN A 664 8.34 -17.36 -29.32
N ALA A 665 8.35 -18.31 -28.39
CA ALA A 665 7.74 -18.14 -27.08
C ALA A 665 8.38 -17.00 -26.27
N VAL A 666 9.70 -16.84 -26.34
CA VAL A 666 10.41 -15.79 -25.60
C VAL A 666 10.38 -14.47 -26.35
N MET A 667 10.66 -14.47 -27.65
CA MET A 667 10.89 -13.25 -28.45
C MET A 667 9.64 -12.73 -29.16
N GLY A 668 8.60 -13.55 -29.32
CA GLY A 668 7.35 -13.19 -30.00
C GLY A 668 7.41 -13.27 -31.53
N ASN A 669 8.54 -13.70 -32.11
CA ASN A 669 8.74 -13.87 -33.54
C ASN A 669 9.64 -15.08 -33.86
N ASN A 670 9.72 -15.48 -35.13
CA ASN A 670 10.60 -16.56 -35.58
C ASN A 670 11.39 -16.11 -36.83
N PRO A 671 12.71 -15.89 -36.73
CA PRO A 671 13.53 -15.41 -37.85
C PRO A 671 14.07 -16.52 -38.76
N SER A 672 13.83 -17.80 -38.45
CA SER A 672 14.40 -18.93 -39.19
C SER A 672 13.99 -18.93 -40.67
N LYS A 673 14.98 -19.15 -41.53
CA LYS A 673 14.81 -19.46 -42.95
C LYS A 673 14.10 -20.79 -43.17
N PHE A 674 14.49 -21.84 -42.44
CA PHE A 674 13.86 -23.16 -42.51
C PHE A 674 12.69 -23.23 -41.53
N SER A 675 11.57 -22.62 -41.91
CA SER A 675 10.32 -22.69 -41.15
C SER A 675 9.50 -23.89 -41.62
N GLY A 676 9.03 -24.71 -40.68
CA GLY A 676 8.23 -25.89 -41.02
C GLY A 676 8.04 -26.89 -39.87
N ASN A 677 9.00 -26.96 -38.94
CA ASN A 677 8.87 -27.74 -37.72
C ASN A 677 9.32 -26.92 -36.50
N PRO A 678 8.44 -26.71 -35.49
CA PRO A 678 8.76 -25.93 -34.29
C PRO A 678 9.93 -26.48 -33.45
N GLN A 679 10.25 -27.77 -33.59
CA GLN A 679 11.35 -28.43 -32.88
C GLN A 679 12.69 -28.34 -33.60
N ASN A 680 12.74 -27.75 -34.80
CA ASN A 680 14.01 -27.42 -35.43
C ASN A 680 14.73 -26.34 -34.61
N PRO A 681 16.08 -26.29 -34.63
CA PRO A 681 16.81 -25.18 -34.04
C PRO A 681 16.43 -23.87 -34.72
N VAL A 682 16.38 -22.80 -33.93
CA VAL A 682 16.31 -21.45 -34.48
C VAL A 682 17.62 -21.13 -35.21
N GLU A 683 17.52 -20.55 -36.39
CA GLU A 683 18.67 -20.06 -37.15
C GLU A 683 18.35 -18.71 -37.78
N SER A 684 19.29 -18.14 -38.54
CA SER A 684 19.20 -16.77 -39.06
C SER A 684 19.08 -15.71 -37.96
N VAL A 685 19.64 -16.01 -36.77
CA VAL A 685 19.74 -15.11 -35.63
C VAL A 685 21.13 -14.48 -35.54
N THR A 686 21.18 -13.16 -35.32
CA THR A 686 22.44 -12.46 -35.06
C THR A 686 22.94 -12.75 -33.66
N TRP A 687 24.21 -12.46 -33.38
CA TRP A 687 24.75 -12.61 -32.03
C TRP A 687 23.99 -11.75 -31.01
N PHE A 688 23.64 -10.51 -31.39
CA PHE A 688 22.82 -9.61 -30.57
C PHE A 688 21.42 -10.16 -30.32
N ASN A 689 20.80 -10.83 -31.30
CA ASN A 689 19.51 -11.48 -31.11
C ASN A 689 19.59 -12.64 -30.12
N ALA A 690 20.68 -13.40 -30.14
CA ALA A 690 20.92 -14.49 -29.20
C ALA A 690 21.18 -13.96 -27.78
N GLN A 691 21.94 -12.87 -27.62
CA GLN A 691 22.10 -12.20 -26.33
C GLN A 691 20.77 -11.65 -25.79
N ALA A 692 20.00 -10.95 -26.62
CA ALA A 692 18.69 -10.42 -26.23
C ALA A 692 17.71 -11.53 -25.81
N PHE A 693 17.75 -12.69 -26.47
CA PHE A 693 17.00 -13.87 -26.04
C PHE A 693 17.40 -14.31 -24.63
N CYS A 694 18.71 -14.44 -24.36
CA CYS A 694 19.21 -14.84 -23.04
C CYS A 694 18.84 -13.84 -21.93
N GLU A 695 18.96 -12.54 -22.20
CA GLU A 695 18.54 -11.48 -21.27
C GLU A 695 17.05 -11.56 -20.98
N LYS A 696 16.23 -11.69 -22.03
CA LYS A 696 14.78 -11.82 -21.87
C LYS A 696 14.45 -13.08 -21.08
N LEU A 697 14.99 -14.24 -21.46
CA LEU A 697 14.81 -15.49 -20.74
C LEU A 697 15.24 -15.40 -19.26
N SER A 698 16.31 -14.67 -18.96
CA SER A 698 16.73 -14.42 -17.58
C SER A 698 15.71 -13.62 -16.79
N GLN A 699 15.18 -12.56 -17.41
CA GLN A 699 14.10 -11.76 -16.83
C GLN A 699 12.84 -12.61 -16.61
N LEU A 700 12.54 -13.56 -17.50
CA LEU A 700 11.34 -14.40 -17.40
C LEU A 700 11.44 -15.49 -16.34
N THR A 701 12.63 -15.98 -16.06
CA THR A 701 12.84 -17.16 -15.19
C THR A 701 13.42 -16.80 -13.82
N GLY A 702 13.91 -15.57 -13.65
CA GLY A 702 14.67 -15.15 -12.47
C GLY A 702 16.02 -15.87 -12.32
N LYS A 703 16.47 -16.60 -13.34
CA LYS A 703 17.76 -17.29 -13.39
C LYS A 703 18.70 -16.56 -14.35
N ASN A 704 20.01 -16.69 -14.16
CA ASN A 704 20.98 -16.04 -15.05
C ASN A 704 21.26 -16.91 -16.28
N TYR A 705 20.52 -16.69 -17.36
CA TYR A 705 20.74 -17.30 -18.66
C TYR A 705 21.64 -16.42 -19.54
N ARG A 706 22.62 -17.05 -20.20
CA ARG A 706 23.57 -16.38 -21.11
C ARG A 706 24.00 -17.32 -22.23
N LEU A 707 24.72 -16.78 -23.21
CA LEU A 707 25.44 -17.61 -24.18
C LEU A 707 26.59 -18.35 -23.48
N PRO A 708 26.92 -19.59 -23.91
CA PRO A 708 28.11 -20.27 -23.44
C PRO A 708 29.36 -19.47 -23.83
N THR A 709 30.38 -19.49 -22.99
CA THR A 709 31.72 -19.14 -23.46
C THR A 709 32.23 -20.22 -24.42
N GLU A 710 33.23 -19.89 -25.24
CA GLU A 710 33.90 -20.86 -26.10
C GLU A 710 34.48 -22.03 -25.29
N ALA A 711 34.99 -21.75 -24.09
CA ALA A 711 35.54 -22.75 -23.18
C ALA A 711 34.46 -23.68 -22.61
N GLU A 712 33.34 -23.13 -22.15
CA GLU A 712 32.19 -23.90 -21.65
C GLU A 712 31.62 -24.79 -22.76
N TRP A 713 31.51 -24.26 -23.98
CA TRP A 713 31.02 -24.99 -25.13
C TRP A 713 31.93 -26.18 -25.46
N GLU A 714 33.26 -25.97 -25.55
CA GLU A 714 34.20 -27.05 -25.88
C GLU A 714 34.25 -28.11 -24.79
N TYR A 715 34.24 -27.69 -23.52
CA TYR A 715 34.22 -28.59 -22.37
C TYR A 715 32.97 -29.48 -22.38
N ALA A 716 31.80 -28.87 -22.59
CA ALA A 716 30.53 -29.57 -22.72
C ALA A 716 30.51 -30.50 -23.95
N CYS A 717 31.04 -30.04 -25.09
CA CYS A 717 31.13 -30.85 -26.32
C CYS A 717 31.95 -32.11 -26.10
N ARG A 718 33.16 -31.96 -25.53
CA ARG A 718 34.10 -33.07 -25.29
C ARG A 718 33.56 -34.07 -24.27
N ALA A 719 32.80 -33.62 -23.27
CA ALA A 719 32.21 -34.48 -22.24
C ALA A 719 33.23 -35.48 -21.63
N GLY A 720 34.44 -35.00 -21.35
CA GLY A 720 35.56 -35.79 -20.80
C GLY A 720 36.46 -36.49 -21.83
N THR A 721 36.10 -36.51 -23.11
CA THR A 721 36.94 -37.09 -24.17
C THR A 721 38.07 -36.15 -24.59
N LYS A 722 39.15 -36.73 -25.14
CA LYS A 722 40.29 -36.01 -25.72
C LYS A 722 40.38 -36.17 -27.25
N THR A 723 39.44 -36.90 -27.82
CA THR A 723 39.37 -37.27 -29.23
C THR A 723 38.87 -36.11 -30.08
N ARG A 724 38.99 -36.27 -31.41
CA ARG A 724 38.54 -35.29 -32.41
C ARG A 724 37.05 -34.99 -32.30
N PHE A 725 36.22 -36.00 -32.06
CA PHE A 725 34.79 -35.89 -31.79
C PHE A 725 34.48 -36.43 -30.40
N SER A 726 33.31 -36.09 -29.85
CA SER A 726 32.87 -36.59 -28.54
C SER A 726 32.62 -38.10 -28.50
N PHE A 727 32.56 -38.75 -29.66
CA PHE A 727 32.37 -40.19 -29.83
C PHE A 727 33.62 -40.93 -30.32
N GLY A 728 34.76 -40.25 -30.48
CA GLY A 728 36.02 -40.85 -30.96
C GLY A 728 36.68 -40.06 -32.07
N ASP A 729 37.62 -40.70 -32.78
CA ASP A 729 38.36 -40.09 -33.90
C ASP A 729 37.84 -40.52 -35.29
N ASP A 730 36.97 -41.51 -35.32
CA ASP A 730 36.43 -42.10 -36.55
C ASP A 730 35.31 -41.22 -37.14
N LYS A 731 35.61 -40.57 -38.27
CA LYS A 731 34.68 -39.70 -38.98
C LYS A 731 33.50 -40.47 -39.58
N GLU A 732 33.63 -41.77 -39.88
CA GLU A 732 32.54 -42.55 -40.48
C GLU A 732 31.31 -42.63 -39.58
N GLN A 733 31.49 -42.47 -38.26
CA GLN A 733 30.42 -42.45 -37.27
C GLN A 733 29.68 -41.10 -37.16
N LEU A 734 30.17 -40.04 -37.80
CA LEU A 734 29.62 -38.70 -37.67
C LEU A 734 28.11 -38.63 -38.02
N GLY A 735 27.66 -39.44 -38.98
CA GLY A 735 26.26 -39.50 -39.38
C GLY A 735 25.29 -39.99 -38.29
N ASP A 736 25.79 -40.70 -37.27
CA ASP A 736 25.00 -41.18 -36.13
C ASP A 736 24.81 -40.10 -35.05
N TYR A 737 25.70 -39.10 -35.02
CA TYR A 737 25.75 -38.06 -33.99
C TYR A 737 25.38 -36.67 -34.49
N ALA A 738 25.35 -36.44 -35.80
CA ALA A 738 25.14 -35.11 -36.36
C ALA A 738 24.35 -35.10 -37.67
N TRP A 739 23.64 -33.98 -37.87
CA TRP A 739 23.10 -33.57 -39.16
C TRP A 739 24.14 -32.72 -39.88
N VAL A 740 24.70 -33.25 -40.95
CA VAL A 740 25.86 -32.72 -41.68
C VAL A 740 25.60 -32.75 -43.18
N ASP A 741 26.53 -32.16 -43.95
CA ASP A 741 26.50 -32.28 -45.41
C ASP A 741 26.55 -33.76 -45.83
N GLY A 742 25.61 -34.18 -46.68
CA GLY A 742 25.43 -35.55 -47.11
C GLY A 742 24.34 -36.36 -46.38
N ASN A 743 23.88 -35.95 -45.20
CA ASN A 743 22.73 -36.59 -44.52
C ASN A 743 21.59 -35.62 -44.12
N SER A 744 21.82 -34.30 -44.18
CA SER A 744 20.87 -33.27 -43.75
C SER A 744 19.83 -32.89 -44.81
N ASN A 745 19.98 -33.35 -46.06
CA ASN A 745 19.16 -32.91 -47.20
C ASN A 745 19.10 -31.37 -47.37
N ASN A 746 20.19 -30.68 -47.04
CA ASN A 746 20.32 -29.22 -47.14
C ASN A 746 19.32 -28.42 -46.29
N THR A 747 18.96 -28.93 -45.09
CA THR A 747 18.07 -28.25 -44.14
C THR A 747 18.43 -28.57 -42.69
N THR A 748 17.92 -27.76 -41.75
CA THR A 748 17.90 -28.10 -40.32
C THR A 748 16.87 -29.19 -40.03
N HIS A 749 17.11 -29.94 -38.94
CA HIS A 749 16.27 -31.04 -38.46
C HIS A 749 15.89 -30.85 -37.00
N PRO A 750 14.84 -31.54 -36.50
CA PRO A 750 14.44 -31.46 -35.10
C PRO A 750 15.59 -31.82 -34.17
N VAL A 751 15.68 -31.09 -33.06
CA VAL A 751 16.75 -31.31 -32.07
C VAL A 751 16.64 -32.69 -31.44
N GLY A 752 17.78 -33.30 -31.13
CA GLY A 752 17.81 -34.56 -30.39
C GLY A 752 17.52 -35.84 -31.18
N GLU A 753 17.45 -35.78 -32.51
CA GLU A 753 17.21 -36.96 -33.36
C GLU A 753 18.47 -37.81 -33.61
N LYS A 754 19.66 -37.31 -33.26
CA LYS A 754 20.93 -38.01 -33.33
C LYS A 754 21.40 -38.47 -31.94
N ARG A 755 22.47 -39.28 -31.89
CA ARG A 755 23.02 -39.71 -30.60
C ARG A 755 23.65 -38.54 -29.84
N PRO A 756 23.47 -38.46 -28.50
CA PRO A 756 24.12 -37.44 -27.69
C PRO A 756 25.59 -37.77 -27.45
N ASN A 757 26.34 -36.78 -26.95
CA ASN A 757 27.66 -37.02 -26.38
C ASN A 757 27.57 -37.76 -25.02
N PRO A 758 28.71 -38.17 -24.41
CA PRO A 758 28.73 -38.90 -23.13
C PRO A 758 28.01 -38.23 -21.94
N TRP A 759 27.74 -36.93 -21.99
CA TRP A 759 26.99 -36.20 -20.95
C TRP A 759 25.51 -35.99 -21.31
N GLY A 760 25.02 -36.58 -22.40
CA GLY A 760 23.62 -36.47 -22.79
C GLY A 760 23.26 -35.17 -23.51
N ILE A 761 24.26 -34.45 -24.04
CA ILE A 761 24.06 -33.21 -24.80
C ILE A 761 24.00 -33.56 -26.29
N TYR A 762 22.98 -33.05 -26.97
CA TYR A 762 22.69 -33.38 -28.37
C TYR A 762 23.16 -32.27 -29.31
N ASP A 763 23.33 -32.65 -30.58
CA ASP A 763 23.59 -31.74 -31.72
C ASP A 763 24.90 -30.92 -31.60
N MET A 764 25.88 -31.38 -30.80
CA MET A 764 27.15 -30.67 -30.61
C MET A 764 28.09 -30.69 -31.85
N HIS A 765 27.80 -31.52 -32.86
CA HIS A 765 28.66 -31.74 -34.02
C HIS A 765 27.96 -31.48 -35.37
N GLY A 766 26.85 -30.72 -35.39
CA GLY A 766 26.14 -30.36 -36.63
C GLY A 766 24.78 -29.68 -36.39
N ASN A 767 23.88 -29.80 -37.35
CA ASN A 767 22.57 -29.13 -37.40
C ASN A 767 22.70 -27.60 -37.59
N VAL A 768 23.16 -26.83 -36.60
CA VAL A 768 23.42 -25.39 -36.74
C VAL A 768 24.72 -25.00 -36.07
N TRP A 769 25.39 -23.99 -36.62
CA TRP A 769 26.47 -23.33 -35.88
C TRP A 769 25.90 -22.70 -34.62
N GLU A 770 26.64 -22.70 -33.53
CA GLU A 770 26.17 -22.12 -32.27
C GLU A 770 27.03 -20.92 -31.88
N TRP A 771 26.39 -19.77 -31.64
CA TRP A 771 27.06 -18.58 -31.11
C TRP A 771 27.63 -18.81 -29.70
N CYS A 772 28.86 -18.35 -29.50
CA CYS A 772 29.48 -18.20 -28.17
C CYS A 772 29.55 -16.72 -27.78
N ALA A 773 29.79 -16.45 -26.49
CA ALA A 773 29.96 -15.09 -25.98
C ALA A 773 31.28 -14.42 -26.41
N ASP A 774 32.29 -15.21 -26.78
CA ASP A 774 33.67 -14.75 -27.02
C ASP A 774 33.86 -14.08 -28.40
N SER A 775 34.71 -13.04 -28.41
CA SER A 775 35.30 -12.50 -29.63
C SER A 775 36.23 -13.54 -30.28
N TYR A 776 36.39 -13.46 -31.60
CA TYR A 776 37.40 -14.26 -32.28
C TYR A 776 38.80 -13.69 -32.11
N HIS A 777 39.71 -14.51 -31.59
CA HIS A 777 41.15 -14.26 -31.58
C HIS A 777 41.88 -15.32 -32.40
N GLU A 778 42.97 -14.95 -33.09
CA GLU A 778 43.70 -15.84 -33.99
C GLU A 778 44.37 -17.03 -33.28
N SER A 779 44.71 -16.87 -32.00
CA SER A 779 45.48 -17.85 -31.22
C SER A 779 45.03 -17.84 -29.75
N TYR A 780 45.21 -18.97 -29.06
CA TYR A 780 45.04 -19.04 -27.61
C TYR A 780 46.29 -18.59 -26.82
N ALA A 781 47.39 -18.25 -27.49
CA ALA A 781 48.66 -17.89 -26.85
C ALA A 781 48.50 -16.70 -25.89
N ASP A 782 47.71 -15.71 -26.31
CA ASP A 782 47.48 -14.47 -25.56
C ASP A 782 46.21 -14.51 -24.71
N LYS A 783 45.63 -15.71 -24.50
CA LYS A 783 44.45 -15.85 -23.65
C LYS A 783 44.79 -15.42 -22.21
N PRO A 784 44.08 -14.44 -21.62
CA PRO A 784 44.37 -13.96 -20.27
C PRO A 784 44.25 -15.05 -19.21
N ASP A 785 45.13 -15.04 -18.21
CA ASP A 785 45.19 -16.09 -17.19
C ASP A 785 43.93 -16.14 -16.32
N ASN A 786 43.32 -15.00 -16.00
CA ASN A 786 42.04 -14.95 -15.27
C ASN A 786 40.89 -15.64 -16.03
N ILE A 787 40.95 -15.68 -17.37
CA ILE A 787 39.97 -16.39 -18.22
C ILE A 787 40.31 -17.88 -18.32
N LYS A 788 41.60 -18.26 -18.26
CA LYS A 788 42.01 -19.67 -18.15
C LYS A 788 41.63 -20.26 -16.79
N GLU A 789 41.73 -19.48 -15.72
CA GLU A 789 41.37 -19.88 -14.36
C GLU A 789 39.86 -19.87 -14.09
N ASN A 790 39.09 -19.18 -14.93
CA ASN A 790 37.63 -19.22 -14.90
C ASN A 790 37.06 -19.13 -16.33
N GLY A 791 36.83 -20.29 -16.92
CA GLY A 791 36.31 -20.45 -18.27
C GLY A 791 34.88 -19.96 -18.46
N SER A 792 34.15 -19.59 -17.41
CA SER A 792 32.83 -18.93 -17.53
C SER A 792 32.93 -17.42 -17.82
N ILE A 793 34.14 -16.84 -17.80
CA ILE A 793 34.38 -15.46 -18.22
C ILE A 793 34.65 -15.45 -19.74
N PRO A 794 33.87 -14.72 -20.56
CA PRO A 794 34.08 -14.69 -22.00
C PRO A 794 35.30 -13.84 -22.38
N TRP A 795 36.08 -14.29 -23.35
CA TRP A 795 37.19 -13.53 -23.93
C TRP A 795 36.67 -12.56 -24.99
N THR A 796 36.45 -11.31 -24.59
CA THR A 796 35.81 -10.28 -25.43
C THR A 796 36.75 -9.12 -25.70
N ASP A 797 36.57 -8.49 -26.87
CA ASP A 797 37.21 -7.21 -27.18
C ASP A 797 36.36 -6.05 -26.63
N ASN A 798 36.99 -4.92 -26.36
CA ASN A 798 36.27 -3.70 -25.97
C ASN A 798 35.38 -3.21 -27.13
N ASN A 799 34.09 -3.01 -26.85
CA ASN A 799 33.07 -2.51 -27.79
C ASN A 799 32.79 -3.43 -28.99
N ILE A 800 32.01 -4.48 -28.78
CA ILE A 800 31.48 -5.33 -29.85
C ILE A 800 30.51 -4.53 -30.73
N THR A 801 30.76 -4.53 -32.04
CA THR A 801 29.95 -3.83 -33.07
C THR A 801 29.37 -4.84 -34.07
N ASN A 802 28.50 -4.37 -34.97
CA ASN A 802 27.94 -5.21 -36.04
C ASN A 802 29.01 -5.86 -36.92
N ALA A 803 30.21 -5.27 -37.04
CA ALA A 803 31.32 -5.78 -37.84
C ALA A 803 32.28 -6.70 -37.07
N SER A 804 32.11 -6.82 -35.74
CA SER A 804 33.00 -7.63 -34.89
C SER A 804 32.93 -9.11 -35.26
N SER A 805 34.07 -9.78 -35.25
CA SER A 805 34.16 -11.22 -35.48
C SER A 805 33.93 -11.97 -34.17
N ILE A 806 32.88 -12.77 -34.11
CA ILE A 806 32.46 -13.53 -32.93
C ILE A 806 32.62 -15.03 -33.19
N ILE A 807 32.94 -15.78 -32.14
CA ILE A 807 33.10 -17.22 -32.18
C ILE A 807 31.76 -17.94 -32.41
N ARG A 808 31.80 -18.96 -33.27
CA ARG A 808 30.76 -19.97 -33.44
C ARG A 808 31.38 -21.38 -33.42
N ARG A 809 30.68 -22.36 -32.85
CA ARG A 809 31.17 -23.73 -32.68
C ARG A 809 30.18 -24.77 -33.21
N GLY A 810 30.63 -26.02 -33.38
CA GLY A 810 29.79 -27.20 -33.66
C GLY A 810 29.58 -27.59 -35.12
N GLY A 811 29.78 -26.70 -36.08
CA GLY A 811 29.42 -26.96 -37.48
C GLY A 811 27.91 -26.82 -37.71
N SER A 812 27.43 -27.01 -38.94
CA SER A 812 26.01 -26.92 -39.28
C SER A 812 25.61 -27.97 -40.32
N TRP A 813 24.32 -27.98 -40.68
CA TRP A 813 23.72 -28.82 -41.71
C TRP A 813 24.39 -28.68 -43.09
N CYS A 814 25.12 -27.59 -43.35
CA CYS A 814 25.90 -27.35 -44.56
C CYS A 814 27.34 -26.92 -44.22
N ARG A 815 28.30 -27.22 -45.11
CA ARG A 815 29.75 -26.89 -45.05
C ARG A 815 30.69 -28.00 -44.54
N ASP A 816 31.96 -27.77 -44.85
CA ASP A 816 33.14 -28.64 -44.87
C ASP A 816 33.32 -29.58 -43.64
N PRO A 817 33.63 -30.87 -43.86
CA PRO A 817 33.86 -31.85 -42.79
C PRO A 817 34.88 -31.52 -41.69
N LEU A 818 35.77 -30.55 -41.90
CA LEU A 818 36.70 -30.08 -40.86
C LEU A 818 35.99 -29.33 -39.72
N ALA A 819 34.80 -28.78 -39.98
CA ALA A 819 34.05 -27.92 -39.06
C ALA A 819 33.41 -28.65 -37.86
N TYR A 820 33.39 -29.98 -37.86
CA TYR A 820 32.63 -30.79 -36.91
C TYR A 820 33.45 -31.27 -35.70
N SER A 821 34.75 -30.98 -35.64
CA SER A 821 35.58 -31.43 -34.50
C SER A 821 35.24 -30.65 -33.23
N SER A 822 35.46 -31.28 -32.06
CA SER A 822 35.22 -30.63 -30.76
C SER A 822 36.02 -29.33 -30.60
N ALA A 823 37.22 -29.26 -31.17
CA ALA A 823 38.10 -28.10 -31.06
C ALA A 823 37.79 -26.99 -32.08
N TYR A 824 37.20 -27.32 -33.24
CA TYR A 824 37.17 -26.40 -34.39
C TYR A 824 36.52 -25.05 -34.09
N ARG A 825 37.21 -23.97 -34.45
CA ARG A 825 36.77 -22.59 -34.19
C ARG A 825 36.26 -21.93 -35.45
N GLY A 826 34.95 -21.75 -35.55
CA GLY A 826 34.35 -20.90 -36.57
C GLY A 826 34.32 -19.44 -36.12
N LYS A 827 34.42 -18.51 -37.07
CA LYS A 827 34.16 -17.09 -36.83
C LYS A 827 33.13 -16.53 -37.79
N SER A 828 32.34 -15.57 -37.33
CA SER A 828 31.46 -14.80 -38.19
C SER A 828 31.26 -13.40 -37.68
N VAL A 829 30.84 -12.51 -38.57
CA VAL A 829 30.46 -11.14 -38.22
C VAL A 829 29.20 -11.16 -37.34
N ALA A 830 29.18 -10.37 -36.26
CA ALA A 830 28.14 -10.40 -35.22
C ALA A 830 26.71 -10.20 -35.75
N ASP A 831 26.53 -9.38 -36.79
CA ASP A 831 25.21 -9.07 -37.39
C ASP A 831 24.81 -10.01 -38.55
N ILE A 832 25.56 -11.09 -38.80
CA ILE A 832 25.21 -12.04 -39.85
C ILE A 832 23.93 -12.81 -39.51
N ARG A 833 23.13 -13.15 -40.52
CA ARG A 833 21.98 -14.06 -40.41
C ARG A 833 22.13 -15.18 -41.44
N ASN A 834 22.47 -16.38 -40.97
CA ASN A 834 22.67 -17.56 -41.82
C ASN A 834 22.33 -18.85 -41.03
N ASP A 835 23.03 -19.96 -41.30
CA ASP A 835 22.96 -21.27 -40.65
C ASP A 835 23.46 -21.30 -39.18
N ILE A 836 23.30 -20.19 -38.46
CA ILE A 836 23.79 -20.00 -37.09
C ILE A 836 22.59 -19.83 -36.16
N GLY A 837 22.50 -20.70 -35.17
CA GLY A 837 21.64 -20.63 -34.01
C GLY A 837 22.47 -20.42 -32.74
N PHE A 838 21.96 -20.92 -31.61
CA PHE A 838 22.66 -20.87 -30.34
C PHE A 838 22.04 -21.83 -29.34
N ARG A 839 22.79 -22.09 -28.26
CA ARG A 839 22.26 -22.68 -27.03
C ARG A 839 22.53 -21.76 -25.86
N VAL A 840 21.89 -22.03 -24.73
CA VAL A 840 22.03 -21.21 -23.51
C VAL A 840 22.74 -21.99 -22.42
N VAL A 841 23.40 -21.26 -21.53
CA VAL A 841 23.85 -21.75 -20.23
C VAL A 841 23.13 -21.00 -19.13
N CYS A 842 22.99 -21.64 -17.97
CA CYS A 842 22.48 -21.03 -16.75
C CYS A 842 23.53 -21.17 -15.64
N ASP A 843 23.84 -20.08 -14.98
CA ASP A 843 24.75 -20.11 -13.83
C ASP A 843 24.04 -20.78 -12.64
N LEU A 844 24.80 -21.57 -11.88
CA LEU A 844 24.32 -22.11 -10.60
C LEU A 844 24.39 -21.01 -9.53
N PRO A 845 23.44 -20.96 -8.58
CA PRO A 845 23.49 -19.98 -7.50
C PRO A 845 24.79 -20.17 -6.72
N ASN A 846 25.65 -19.16 -6.70
CA ASN A 846 26.86 -19.17 -5.89
C ASN A 846 26.46 -19.45 -4.44
N PRO A 847 27.00 -20.49 -3.78
CA PRO A 847 26.88 -20.57 -2.34
C PRO A 847 27.51 -19.30 -1.76
N PRO A 848 26.90 -18.68 -0.72
CA PRO A 848 27.49 -17.51 -0.08
C PRO A 848 28.93 -17.85 0.31
N ILE A 849 29.86 -16.98 -0.10
CA ILE A 849 31.28 -17.10 0.18
C ILE A 849 31.44 -17.13 1.70
N THR A 850 31.55 -18.34 2.26
CA THR A 850 32.08 -18.54 3.59
C THR A 850 33.58 -18.33 3.45
N HIS A 851 34.06 -17.16 3.88
CA HIS A 851 35.46 -16.95 4.16
C HIS A 851 35.94 -18.07 5.10
N LEU A 852 36.89 -18.89 4.63
CA LEU A 852 37.75 -19.71 5.47
C LEU A 852 39.03 -18.95 5.76
#